data_AF-A0A833H4B4-F1
#
_entry.id   AF-A0A833H4B4-F1
#
_cell.length_a   1.000
_cell.length_b   1.000
_cell.length_c   1.000
_cell.angle_alpha   90.00
_cell.angle_beta   90.00
_cell.angle_gamma   90.00
#
_symmetry.space_group_name_H-M   'P 1'
#
loop_
_entity.id
_entity.type
_entity.pdbx_description
1 polymer ?
#
loop_
_entity_poly.entity_id
_entity_poly.type
_entity_poly.pdbx_seq_one_letter_code
_entity_poly.pdbx_strand_id
1 'polypeptide(L)'
;MSVKRDEQLFVHSCRTDSAQGVCRTRGGESCAFDGAMIVLQCIADCAHLVHGPIACAGNSYESRGTLSHKGILHRRSYTTDIGELDIVYGAEQRLFKAIELTIADARPQAVFVYATCVTGLIGEDVRSVCRRATESFGIPVIPVEAPGFVGPKNLGNRIAGDVLLEFVIGTQEPPLQTPTDIVLVGEYNIAGDLDLVEPLFHRAGIRILSRITGNASYSEVCQAHRARATGVVCGRALINVARELEVRYGIPFREISFYGRTEMSRALRSMAEMLVVHDPAVIERVESVIRDEEASLQEELRRYDHLKGKRAVLYTGGVKSWSIIQALMDLGIEVVAVGTKKSTYEDEEKMKAILGPDAPLYENISPAMIRKLIREEGADMLIAGGRNLYLAIKEGIPFVDVNQERHLPYAGYAGLLNLAGEISQSIQYYEREKRANAPIKREVEKDLRPVLINPLKHSMSIGAAIAFQGIDRASVVMHGAQGCNFLGKVLLTAHFKDPVSLNGTKLFVEDVVMGGADRLRDTLRETESKERPDLIAVVTSGLAEVRGEDIVLEIREAGISTPVVHVPTPDYSGGLEEGYVAAVLGLLGLIEPVADEQSFEHASRKIILLPGSSLTPGDVNELQLICEDFGLNPVCIPDTSCLDGSRAGHSPVSVGGVAVSELIGCADASFTIAAGASMAPAAERLLERHRIPFEVFACLSNLNESDRLFTLLERISGRPTPSRYERQRRVLRDGMRDMAVRFGRKRVMLAMDAERAFQLAALLRPMGACVEAAIIPVATDYACMIDAERVIVGDLATLEERARLSPPDLIIANSHGRQAAERLSVPVFEWGFPAFEQPGFNSSVSIGYRGVMDMLCRIAGQLAH
;
A
#
# COMPACT_ATOMS: atom_id res chain seq x y z
N MET A 1 -28.24 -6.80 -54.47
CA MET A 1 -29.33 -6.33 -53.59
C MET A 1 -28.77 -5.69 -52.31
N SER A 2 -27.80 -4.77 -52.41
CA SER A 2 -26.94 -4.38 -51.27
C SER A 2 -26.95 -2.88 -50.92
N VAL A 3 -28.06 -2.18 -51.11
CA VAL A 3 -28.15 -0.73 -50.79
C VAL A 3 -29.32 -0.43 -49.81
N LYS A 4 -30.11 -1.43 -49.40
CA LYS A 4 -31.28 -1.23 -48.52
C LYS A 4 -31.11 -1.67 -47.06
N ARG A 5 -29.94 -2.14 -46.64
CA ARG A 5 -29.70 -2.57 -45.23
C ARG A 5 -29.14 -1.45 -44.33
N ASP A 6 -28.47 -0.45 -44.87
CA ASP A 6 -27.83 0.59 -44.05
C ASP A 6 -28.81 1.64 -43.49
N GLU A 7 -29.97 1.85 -44.13
CA GLU A 7 -30.98 2.82 -43.66
C GLU A 7 -31.79 2.34 -42.45
N GLN A 8 -31.83 1.03 -42.14
CA GLN A 8 -32.56 0.50 -40.98
C GLN A 8 -31.80 0.62 -39.66
N LEU A 9 -30.48 0.89 -39.69
CA LEU A 9 -29.61 0.96 -38.52
C LEU A 9 -29.89 2.18 -37.61
N PHE A 10 -30.66 3.17 -38.07
CA PHE A 10 -30.93 4.41 -37.33
C PHE A 10 -32.35 4.50 -36.73
N VAL A 11 -33.29 3.62 -37.09
CA VAL A 11 -34.72 3.93 -36.95
C VAL A 11 -35.38 3.44 -35.66
N HIS A 12 -34.87 2.39 -34.99
CA HIS A 12 -35.67 1.68 -33.97
C HIS A 12 -35.30 1.91 -32.50
N SER A 13 -34.82 3.10 -32.11
CA SER A 13 -34.83 3.48 -30.68
C SER A 13 -34.76 4.98 -30.34
N CYS A 14 -34.60 5.89 -31.29
CA CYS A 14 -34.73 7.34 -31.05
C CYS A 14 -36.07 7.85 -31.57
N ARG A 15 -37.17 7.63 -30.83
CA ARG A 15 -38.41 8.38 -31.07
C ARG A 15 -38.28 9.79 -30.49
N THR A 16 -37.48 10.62 -31.13
CA THR A 16 -37.63 12.08 -31.24
C THR A 16 -36.56 12.60 -32.20
N ASP A 17 -37.02 13.02 -33.37
CA ASP A 17 -36.22 13.63 -34.43
C ASP A 17 -35.41 14.82 -33.93
N SER A 18 -34.10 14.78 -34.12
CA SER A 18 -33.31 15.99 -34.36
C SER A 18 -32.78 15.88 -35.79
N ALA A 19 -32.87 16.97 -36.55
CA ALA A 19 -32.69 17.05 -38.00
C ALA A 19 -31.30 16.64 -38.56
N GLN A 20 -30.47 15.94 -37.78
CA GLN A 20 -29.09 15.58 -38.12
C GLN A 20 -28.78 14.08 -38.00
N GLY A 21 -29.72 13.20 -37.63
CA GLY A 21 -29.54 11.73 -37.76
C GLY A 21 -28.38 11.09 -36.98
N VAL A 22 -27.68 11.82 -36.11
CA VAL A 22 -26.57 11.30 -35.30
C VAL A 22 -27.04 11.05 -33.86
N CYS A 23 -26.84 9.83 -33.36
CA CYS A 23 -27.01 9.46 -31.96
C CYS A 23 -26.01 10.25 -31.09
N ARG A 24 -26.33 11.49 -30.76
CA ARG A 24 -25.61 12.27 -29.75
C ARG A 24 -26.12 11.83 -28.38
N THR A 25 -25.50 10.80 -27.79
CA THR A 25 -25.43 10.78 -26.31
C THR A 25 -24.86 12.13 -25.88
N ARG A 26 -25.51 12.84 -24.95
CA ARG A 26 -24.96 14.07 -24.37
C ARG A 26 -23.55 13.75 -23.83
N GLY A 27 -22.51 14.20 -24.54
CA GLY A 27 -21.11 14.17 -24.14
C GLY A 27 -20.59 12.90 -23.45
N GLY A 28 -20.21 11.88 -24.23
CA GLY A 28 -19.22 10.89 -23.78
C GLY A 28 -17.82 11.38 -24.13
N GLU A 29 -16.93 11.53 -23.13
CA GLU A 29 -15.55 12.02 -23.32
C GLU A 29 -14.60 10.98 -23.96
N SER A 30 -15.11 9.82 -24.40
CA SER A 30 -14.34 8.71 -24.96
C SER A 30 -14.88 8.29 -26.34
N CYS A 31 -13.99 7.81 -27.21
CA CYS A 31 -14.22 7.56 -28.64
C CYS A 31 -14.66 6.12 -28.96
N ALA A 32 -15.08 5.87 -30.20
CA ALA A 32 -15.54 4.55 -30.65
C ALA A 32 -14.46 3.46 -30.51
N PHE A 33 -13.19 3.76 -30.80
CA PHE A 33 -12.07 2.83 -30.61
C PHE A 33 -11.99 2.33 -29.17
N ASP A 34 -12.05 3.26 -28.21
CA ASP A 34 -11.99 2.94 -26.78
C ASP A 34 -13.18 2.05 -26.37
N GLY A 35 -14.38 2.31 -26.90
CA GLY A 35 -15.55 1.45 -26.68
C GLY A 35 -15.38 0.03 -27.24
N ALA A 36 -14.90 -0.10 -28.47
CA ALA A 36 -14.70 -1.41 -29.09
C ALA A 36 -13.64 -2.23 -28.33
N MET A 37 -12.55 -1.58 -27.92
CA MET A 37 -11.49 -2.20 -27.13
C MET A 37 -12.00 -2.63 -25.75
N ILE A 38 -12.82 -1.84 -25.05
CA ILE A 38 -13.41 -2.21 -23.75
C ILE A 38 -14.18 -3.53 -23.82
N VAL A 39 -14.91 -3.76 -24.91
CA VAL A 39 -15.66 -5.00 -25.12
C VAL A 39 -14.69 -6.13 -25.44
N LEU A 40 -13.92 -6.02 -26.51
CA LEU A 40 -13.19 -7.16 -27.07
C LEU A 40 -11.95 -7.52 -26.26
N GLN A 41 -11.28 -6.53 -25.64
CA GLN A 41 -10.06 -6.75 -24.86
C GLN A 41 -10.29 -7.73 -23.71
N CYS A 42 -11.50 -7.90 -23.19
CA CYS A 42 -11.72 -8.78 -22.04
C CYS A 42 -11.64 -10.29 -22.36
N ILE A 43 -11.49 -10.66 -23.64
CA ILE A 43 -11.36 -12.06 -24.10
C ILE A 43 -9.92 -12.52 -23.89
N ALA A 44 -9.72 -13.42 -22.93
CA ALA A 44 -8.45 -13.61 -22.23
C ALA A 44 -7.33 -14.28 -23.05
N ASP A 45 -7.69 -15.04 -24.08
CA ASP A 45 -6.82 -15.84 -24.93
C ASP A 45 -6.71 -15.29 -26.37
N CYS A 46 -7.18 -14.05 -26.59
CA CYS A 46 -7.04 -13.33 -27.85
C CYS A 46 -5.91 -12.29 -27.79
N ALA A 47 -5.32 -12.01 -28.95
CA ALA A 47 -4.42 -10.87 -29.12
C ALA A 47 -5.18 -9.66 -29.66
N HIS A 48 -4.79 -8.47 -29.19
CA HIS A 48 -5.40 -7.20 -29.56
C HIS A 48 -4.35 -6.30 -30.22
N LEU A 49 -4.44 -6.16 -31.55
CA LEU A 49 -3.51 -5.40 -32.38
C LEU A 49 -4.13 -4.07 -32.78
N VAL A 50 -3.57 -2.97 -32.28
CA VAL A 50 -3.99 -1.61 -32.62
C VAL A 50 -3.27 -1.16 -33.89
N HIS A 51 -4.02 -0.96 -34.98
CA HIS A 51 -3.49 -0.44 -36.22
C HIS A 51 -3.59 1.09 -36.25
N GLY A 52 -2.52 1.75 -35.82
CA GLY A 52 -2.46 3.20 -35.72
C GLY A 52 -1.14 3.72 -35.15
N PRO A 53 -1.01 5.04 -34.97
CA PRO A 53 0.10 5.64 -34.24
C PRO A 53 0.11 5.21 -32.76
N ILE A 54 1.26 5.31 -32.09
CA ILE A 54 1.45 4.83 -30.71
C ILE A 54 0.38 5.27 -29.70
N ALA A 55 -0.19 6.47 -29.84
CA ALA A 55 -1.04 7.07 -28.81
C ALA A 55 -2.25 6.21 -28.41
N CYS A 56 -2.89 5.52 -29.36
CA CYS A 56 -4.06 4.68 -29.05
C CYS A 56 -3.68 3.47 -28.20
N ALA A 57 -2.54 2.83 -28.49
CA ALA A 57 -2.06 1.67 -27.73
C ALA A 57 -1.38 2.10 -26.41
N GLY A 58 -0.48 3.09 -26.47
CA GLY A 58 0.28 3.56 -25.31
C GLY A 58 -0.59 4.12 -24.18
N ASN A 59 -1.67 4.83 -24.50
CA ASN A 59 -2.58 5.40 -23.49
C ASN A 59 -3.63 4.41 -22.97
N SER A 60 -3.91 3.33 -23.71
CA SER A 60 -4.90 2.31 -23.30
C SER A 60 -4.26 1.08 -22.64
N TYR A 61 -2.93 0.94 -22.72
CA TYR A 61 -2.21 -0.19 -22.15
C TYR A 61 -2.39 -0.31 -20.64
N GLU A 62 -2.73 -1.52 -20.18
CA GLU A 62 -3.05 -1.84 -18.78
C GLU A 62 -4.09 -0.93 -18.10
N SER A 63 -4.89 -0.18 -18.86
CA SER A 63 -5.91 0.73 -18.33
C SER A 63 -7.18 0.03 -17.82
N ARG A 64 -7.17 -1.31 -17.71
CA ARG A 64 -8.34 -2.15 -17.44
C ARG A 64 -8.08 -3.12 -16.31
N GLY A 65 -8.92 -3.09 -15.27
CA GLY A 65 -8.88 -4.00 -14.13
C GLY A 65 -9.55 -5.37 -14.36
N THR A 66 -9.65 -5.85 -15.61
CA THR A 66 -10.28 -7.15 -15.90
C THR A 66 -9.36 -8.30 -15.53
N LEU A 67 -9.81 -9.14 -14.60
CA LEU A 67 -9.11 -10.37 -14.21
C LEU A 67 -9.59 -11.55 -15.05
N SER A 68 -8.72 -12.54 -15.24
CA SER A 68 -9.07 -13.77 -15.92
C SER A 68 -8.19 -14.92 -15.42
N HIS A 69 -8.79 -16.10 -15.29
CA HIS A 69 -8.08 -17.35 -15.03
C HIS A 69 -7.87 -18.19 -16.31
N LYS A 70 -8.39 -17.73 -17.46
CA LYS A 70 -8.34 -18.46 -18.76
C LYS A 70 -7.18 -18.05 -19.66
N GLY A 71 -6.48 -16.98 -19.31
CA GLY A 71 -5.37 -16.45 -20.08
C GLY A 71 -4.93 -15.08 -19.60
N ILE A 72 -3.75 -14.65 -20.06
CA ILE A 72 -3.17 -13.33 -19.77
C ILE A 72 -2.96 -12.50 -21.04
N LEU A 73 -3.32 -13.02 -22.23
CA LEU A 73 -3.02 -12.37 -23.50
C LEU A 73 -3.74 -11.04 -23.65
N HIS A 74 -4.93 -10.90 -23.07
CA HIS A 74 -5.66 -9.64 -23.03
C HIS A 74 -4.92 -8.48 -22.37
N ARG A 75 -3.96 -8.78 -21.47
CA ARG A 75 -3.14 -7.77 -20.80
C ARG A 75 -1.94 -7.33 -21.64
N ARG A 76 -1.62 -8.06 -22.72
CA ARG A 76 -0.56 -7.66 -23.67
C ARG A 76 -1.15 -6.73 -24.73
N SER A 77 -0.39 -5.73 -25.15
CA SER A 77 -0.79 -4.78 -26.19
C SER A 77 0.15 -4.89 -27.39
N TYR A 78 -0.45 -4.96 -28.58
CA TYR A 78 0.26 -4.99 -29.85
C TYR A 78 -0.14 -3.76 -30.65
N THR A 79 0.82 -3.14 -31.34
CA THR A 79 0.54 -1.99 -32.21
C THR A 79 1.43 -2.01 -33.44
N THR A 80 0.91 -1.49 -34.55
CA THR A 80 1.74 -1.25 -35.74
C THR A 80 2.65 -0.05 -35.57
N ASP A 81 2.29 0.90 -34.70
CA ASP A 81 2.94 2.19 -34.51
C ASP A 81 3.34 2.86 -35.84
N ILE A 82 2.32 3.20 -36.64
CA ILE A 82 2.55 3.76 -37.98
C ILE A 82 3.20 5.14 -37.90
N GLY A 83 4.18 5.39 -38.76
CA GLY A 83 4.89 6.66 -38.86
C GLY A 83 4.48 7.49 -40.08
N GLU A 84 5.18 8.60 -40.32
CA GLU A 84 4.89 9.51 -41.44
C GLU A 84 4.88 8.82 -42.80
N LEU A 85 5.86 7.93 -43.06
CA LEU A 85 5.95 7.20 -44.33
C LEU A 85 4.77 6.24 -44.54
N ASP A 86 4.30 5.59 -43.49
CA ASP A 86 3.14 4.69 -43.54
C ASP A 86 1.85 5.46 -43.85
N ILE A 87 1.74 6.72 -43.39
CA ILE A 87 0.60 7.59 -43.69
C ILE A 87 0.60 8.01 -45.16
N VAL A 88 1.78 8.29 -45.73
CA VAL A 88 1.92 8.75 -47.13
C VAL A 88 1.76 7.60 -48.12
N TYR A 89 2.35 6.43 -47.83
CA TYR A 89 2.43 5.31 -48.78
C TYR A 89 1.44 4.17 -48.48
N GLY A 90 0.74 4.21 -47.35
CA GLY A 90 -0.06 3.10 -46.83
C GLY A 90 0.75 2.17 -45.94
N ALA A 91 0.07 1.53 -44.99
CA ALA A 91 0.61 0.73 -43.90
C ALA A 91 0.14 -0.75 -43.95
N GLU A 92 -0.61 -1.17 -44.97
CA GLU A 92 -1.17 -2.52 -45.09
C GLU A 92 -0.12 -3.66 -45.02
N GLN A 93 1.06 -3.45 -45.62
CA GLN A 93 2.16 -4.41 -45.54
C GLN A 93 2.72 -4.52 -44.11
N ARG A 94 2.85 -3.37 -43.45
CA ARG A 94 3.28 -3.29 -42.05
C ARG A 94 2.25 -3.95 -41.14
N LEU A 95 0.96 -3.75 -41.39
CA LEU A 95 -0.12 -4.45 -40.68
C LEU A 95 0.01 -5.97 -40.82
N PHE A 96 0.16 -6.48 -42.05
CA PHE A 96 0.30 -7.92 -42.28
C PHE A 96 1.51 -8.49 -41.53
N LYS A 97 2.66 -7.80 -41.56
CA LYS A 97 3.86 -8.21 -40.82
C LYS A 97 3.66 -8.13 -39.30
N ALA A 98 2.95 -7.13 -38.80
CA ALA A 98 2.62 -7.02 -37.39
C ALA A 98 1.72 -8.17 -36.92
N ILE A 99 0.75 -8.59 -37.74
CA ILE A 99 -0.09 -9.77 -37.45
C ILE A 99 0.77 -11.04 -37.38
N GLU A 100 1.67 -11.24 -38.35
CA GLU A 100 2.60 -12.39 -38.37
C GLU A 100 3.44 -12.45 -37.08
N LEU A 101 4.03 -11.33 -36.66
CA LEU A 101 4.84 -11.25 -35.44
C LEU A 101 4.00 -11.45 -34.18
N THR A 102 2.78 -10.91 -34.15
CA THR A 102 1.83 -11.09 -33.03
C THR A 102 1.48 -12.56 -32.85
N ILE A 103 1.19 -13.27 -33.94
CA ILE A 103 0.89 -14.71 -33.92
C ILE A 103 2.10 -15.52 -33.48
N ALA A 104 3.29 -15.20 -34.00
CA ALA A 104 4.52 -15.90 -33.66
C ALA A 104 4.90 -15.76 -32.17
N ASP A 105 4.69 -14.56 -31.60
CA ASP A 105 4.95 -14.27 -30.18
C ASP A 105 3.91 -14.90 -29.25
N ALA A 106 2.62 -14.76 -29.56
CA ALA A 106 1.56 -15.00 -28.59
C ALA A 106 0.79 -16.31 -28.78
N ARG A 107 0.82 -16.90 -29.99
CA ARG A 107 -0.01 -18.06 -30.39
C ARG A 107 -1.48 -17.94 -29.92
N PRO A 108 -2.17 -16.82 -30.23
CA PRO A 108 -3.50 -16.54 -29.71
C PRO A 108 -4.57 -17.42 -30.38
N GLN A 109 -5.74 -17.56 -29.75
CA GLN A 109 -6.89 -18.23 -30.39
C GLN A 109 -7.52 -17.38 -31.51
N ALA A 110 -7.39 -16.05 -31.42
CA ALA A 110 -7.76 -15.10 -32.46
C ALA A 110 -7.01 -13.78 -32.29
N VAL A 111 -6.92 -12.99 -33.37
CA VAL A 111 -6.32 -11.64 -33.36
C VAL A 111 -7.39 -10.62 -33.73
N PHE A 112 -7.74 -9.71 -32.82
CA PHE A 112 -8.58 -8.56 -33.14
C PHE A 112 -7.71 -7.39 -33.61
N VAL A 113 -7.99 -6.87 -34.80
CA VAL A 113 -7.24 -5.78 -35.43
C VAL A 113 -8.07 -4.50 -35.44
N TYR A 114 -7.66 -3.51 -34.66
CA TYR A 114 -8.41 -2.27 -34.48
C TYR A 114 -7.93 -1.18 -35.42
N ALA A 115 -8.83 -0.66 -36.26
CA ALA A 115 -8.58 0.56 -37.02
C ALA A 115 -8.71 1.79 -36.11
N THR A 116 -7.80 2.75 -36.24
CA THR A 116 -7.78 4.00 -35.47
C THR A 116 -8.10 5.19 -36.37
N CYS A 117 -8.13 6.41 -35.83
CA CYS A 117 -8.48 7.61 -36.59
C CYS A 117 -7.60 7.82 -37.83
N VAL A 118 -6.30 7.51 -37.76
CA VAL A 118 -5.37 7.74 -38.88
C VAL A 118 -5.59 6.71 -39.98
N THR A 119 -5.56 5.43 -39.64
CA THR A 119 -5.74 4.31 -40.59
C THR A 119 -7.13 4.32 -41.22
N GLY A 120 -8.15 4.70 -40.45
CA GLY A 120 -9.51 4.93 -40.96
C GLY A 120 -9.64 6.16 -41.88
N LEU A 121 -8.80 7.19 -41.72
CA LEU A 121 -8.85 8.39 -42.57
C LEU A 121 -8.11 8.19 -43.91
N ILE A 122 -6.99 7.48 -43.89
CA ILE A 122 -6.27 7.12 -45.13
C ILE A 122 -7.03 6.06 -45.96
N GLY A 123 -7.98 5.34 -45.33
CA GLY A 123 -8.91 4.45 -46.02
C GLY A 123 -8.31 3.09 -46.38
N GLU A 124 -7.46 2.52 -45.52
CA GLU A 124 -6.86 1.20 -45.72
C GLU A 124 -7.88 0.07 -45.69
N ASP A 125 -7.66 -0.97 -46.51
CA ASP A 125 -8.52 -2.16 -46.54
C ASP A 125 -8.10 -3.18 -45.47
N VAL A 126 -8.33 -2.81 -44.21
CA VAL A 126 -8.02 -3.65 -43.04
C VAL A 126 -8.72 -5.02 -43.14
N ARG A 127 -9.95 -5.07 -43.68
CA ARG A 127 -10.70 -6.33 -43.88
C ARG A 127 -9.99 -7.28 -44.83
N SER A 128 -9.49 -6.79 -45.96
CA SER A 128 -8.74 -7.60 -46.92
C SER A 128 -7.44 -8.14 -46.33
N VAL A 129 -6.70 -7.30 -45.60
CA VAL A 129 -5.46 -7.72 -44.92
C VAL A 129 -5.75 -8.80 -43.86
N CYS A 130 -6.79 -8.63 -43.04
CA CYS A 130 -7.20 -9.61 -42.03
C CYS A 130 -7.61 -10.94 -42.65
N ARG A 131 -8.36 -10.92 -43.76
CA ARG A 131 -8.76 -12.13 -44.50
C ARG A 131 -7.55 -12.88 -45.03
N ARG A 132 -6.63 -12.18 -45.70
CA ARG A 132 -5.39 -12.76 -46.20
C ARG A 132 -4.55 -13.35 -45.07
N ALA A 133 -4.47 -12.68 -43.92
CA ALA A 133 -3.74 -13.18 -42.76
C ALA A 133 -4.40 -14.43 -42.16
N THR A 134 -5.73 -14.47 -42.09
CA THR A 134 -6.50 -15.65 -41.65
C THR A 134 -6.20 -16.86 -42.54
N GLU A 135 -6.23 -16.67 -43.87
CA GLU A 135 -5.90 -17.72 -44.84
C GLU A 135 -4.43 -18.18 -44.75
N SER A 136 -3.51 -17.25 -44.47
CA SER A 136 -2.07 -17.54 -44.42
C SER A 136 -1.65 -18.27 -43.14
N PHE A 137 -2.27 -17.95 -42.00
CA PHE A 137 -1.83 -18.43 -40.69
C PHE A 137 -2.79 -19.44 -40.04
N GLY A 138 -4.00 -19.64 -40.59
CA GLY A 138 -4.98 -20.58 -40.05
C GLY A 138 -5.59 -20.18 -38.71
N ILE A 139 -5.39 -18.92 -38.28
CA ILE A 139 -5.94 -18.34 -37.05
C ILE A 139 -6.93 -17.23 -37.44
N PRO A 140 -8.11 -17.14 -36.81
CA PRO A 140 -9.04 -16.03 -37.06
C PRO A 140 -8.39 -14.66 -36.80
N VAL A 141 -8.29 -13.84 -37.84
CA VAL A 141 -7.88 -12.43 -37.74
C VAL A 141 -9.09 -11.56 -38.07
N ILE A 142 -9.58 -10.85 -37.05
CA ILE A 142 -10.89 -10.21 -37.05
C ILE A 142 -10.72 -8.68 -37.14
N PRO A 143 -11.21 -8.04 -38.20
CA PRO A 143 -11.13 -6.59 -38.36
C PRO A 143 -12.15 -5.89 -37.45
N VAL A 144 -11.71 -4.85 -36.74
CA VAL A 144 -12.52 -4.01 -35.86
C VAL A 144 -12.44 -2.56 -36.37
N GLU A 145 -13.40 -2.20 -37.23
CA GLU A 145 -13.48 -0.88 -37.86
C GLU A 145 -14.20 0.12 -36.95
N ALA A 146 -13.50 0.56 -35.90
CA ALA A 146 -14.02 1.53 -34.93
C ALA A 146 -13.14 2.79 -34.81
N PRO A 147 -12.81 3.51 -35.91
CA PRO A 147 -11.98 4.71 -35.80
C PRO A 147 -12.63 5.75 -34.89
N GLY A 148 -11.84 6.40 -34.03
CA GLY A 148 -12.38 7.19 -32.92
C GLY A 148 -13.33 8.33 -33.32
N PHE A 149 -13.18 8.90 -34.53
CA PHE A 149 -14.03 10.00 -35.01
C PHE A 149 -15.45 9.57 -35.43
N VAL A 150 -15.74 8.27 -35.58
CA VAL A 150 -17.06 7.79 -36.03
C VAL A 150 -18.14 7.93 -34.96
N GLY A 151 -17.75 8.07 -33.69
CA GLY A 151 -18.71 8.34 -32.63
C GLY A 151 -18.19 8.08 -31.22
N PRO A 152 -19.10 8.13 -30.23
CA PRO A 152 -18.75 7.95 -28.83
C PRO A 152 -18.49 6.49 -28.45
N LYS A 153 -17.94 6.27 -27.26
CA LYS A 153 -17.73 4.96 -26.63
C LYS A 153 -18.89 3.97 -26.84
N ASN A 154 -20.13 4.39 -26.62
CA ASN A 154 -21.30 3.49 -26.74
C ASN A 154 -21.52 2.98 -28.18
N LEU A 155 -21.15 3.77 -29.19
CA LEU A 155 -21.15 3.29 -30.58
C LEU A 155 -20.04 2.25 -30.78
N GLY A 156 -18.86 2.49 -30.21
CA GLY A 156 -17.76 1.53 -30.18
C GLY A 156 -18.13 0.17 -29.59
N ASN A 157 -18.83 0.17 -28.44
CA ASN A 157 -19.33 -1.06 -27.83
C ASN A 157 -20.24 -1.84 -28.77
N ARG A 158 -21.14 -1.14 -29.49
CA ARG A 158 -22.04 -1.77 -30.46
C ARG A 158 -21.28 -2.35 -31.64
N ILE A 159 -20.33 -1.61 -32.21
CA ILE A 159 -19.44 -2.10 -33.29
C ILE A 159 -18.75 -3.39 -32.86
N ALA A 160 -18.20 -3.44 -31.63
CA ALA A 160 -17.61 -4.66 -31.11
C ALA A 160 -18.62 -5.81 -30.98
N GLY A 161 -19.85 -5.53 -30.52
CA GLY A 161 -20.92 -6.52 -30.50
C GLY A 161 -21.28 -7.05 -31.88
N ASP A 162 -21.34 -6.17 -32.88
CA ASP A 162 -21.62 -6.54 -34.28
C ASP A 162 -20.47 -7.38 -34.86
N VAL A 163 -19.22 -7.03 -34.55
CA VAL A 163 -18.04 -7.84 -34.90
C VAL A 163 -18.13 -9.25 -34.31
N LEU A 164 -18.54 -9.39 -33.03
CA LEU A 164 -18.74 -10.71 -32.42
C LEU A 164 -19.84 -11.51 -33.14
N LEU A 165 -20.96 -10.86 -33.48
CA LEU A 165 -22.07 -11.51 -34.19
C LEU A 165 -21.75 -11.88 -35.65
N GLU A 166 -20.89 -11.11 -36.32
CA GLU A 166 -20.52 -11.32 -37.72
C GLU A 166 -19.44 -12.39 -37.85
N PHE A 167 -18.41 -12.35 -37.00
CA PHE A 167 -17.19 -13.14 -37.18
C PHE A 167 -16.97 -14.26 -36.15
N VAL A 168 -17.62 -14.22 -34.99
CA VAL A 168 -17.25 -15.08 -33.84
C VAL A 168 -18.39 -16.01 -33.41
N ILE A 169 -19.54 -15.47 -33.03
CA ILE A 169 -20.68 -16.22 -32.50
C ILE A 169 -21.22 -17.17 -33.57
N GLY A 170 -21.42 -18.44 -33.23
CA GLY A 170 -21.91 -19.47 -34.15
C GLY A 170 -20.83 -20.22 -34.93
N THR A 171 -19.54 -19.94 -34.68
CA THR A 171 -18.43 -20.58 -35.42
C THR A 171 -17.92 -21.88 -34.80
N GLN A 172 -18.30 -22.21 -33.56
CA GLN A 172 -17.92 -23.45 -32.88
C GLN A 172 -19.08 -24.03 -32.07
N GLU A 173 -19.18 -25.35 -31.98
CA GLU A 173 -20.19 -26.04 -31.18
C GLU A 173 -19.65 -26.41 -29.79
N PRO A 174 -20.45 -26.28 -28.71
CA PRO A 174 -20.03 -26.67 -27.38
C PRO A 174 -19.95 -28.19 -27.23
N PRO A 175 -18.97 -28.72 -26.48
CA PRO A 175 -18.81 -30.15 -26.26
C PRO A 175 -19.95 -30.77 -25.42
N LEU A 176 -20.62 -29.95 -24.62
CA LEU A 176 -21.74 -30.34 -23.76
C LEU A 176 -22.80 -29.24 -23.79
N GLN A 177 -24.08 -29.62 -23.81
CA GLN A 177 -25.21 -28.71 -23.64
C GLN A 177 -26.05 -29.15 -22.44
N THR A 178 -26.58 -28.20 -21.68
CA THR A 178 -27.47 -28.45 -20.54
C THR A 178 -28.80 -27.69 -20.71
N PRO A 179 -29.88 -28.12 -20.01
CA PRO A 179 -31.16 -27.41 -20.03
C PRO A 179 -31.09 -26.00 -19.46
N THR A 180 -30.03 -25.66 -18.72
CA THR A 180 -29.89 -24.41 -17.96
C THR A 180 -28.66 -23.60 -18.38
N ASP A 181 -28.23 -23.75 -19.64
CA ASP A 181 -27.13 -22.98 -20.23
C ASP A 181 -27.53 -21.52 -20.45
N ILE A 182 -26.74 -20.58 -19.95
CA ILE A 182 -26.96 -19.14 -20.13
C ILE A 182 -25.76 -18.43 -20.75
N VAL A 183 -26.00 -17.28 -21.37
CA VAL A 183 -24.97 -16.31 -21.74
C VAL A 183 -25.12 -15.06 -20.89
N LEU A 184 -24.01 -14.55 -20.35
CA LEU A 184 -23.96 -13.23 -19.72
C LEU A 184 -23.39 -12.22 -20.71
N VAL A 185 -24.11 -11.14 -20.98
CA VAL A 185 -23.72 -10.08 -21.92
C VAL A 185 -23.52 -8.76 -21.18
N GLY A 186 -22.40 -8.08 -21.43
CA GLY A 186 -22.04 -6.82 -20.81
C GLY A 186 -21.42 -6.94 -19.41
N GLU A 187 -20.93 -8.13 -19.03
CA GLU A 187 -20.09 -8.32 -17.85
C GLU A 187 -18.62 -8.30 -18.26
N TYR A 188 -17.79 -7.54 -17.55
CA TYR A 188 -16.38 -7.26 -17.90
C TYR A 188 -15.37 -7.87 -16.91
N ASN A 189 -15.85 -8.55 -15.87
CA ASN A 189 -15.05 -9.15 -14.78
C ASN A 189 -14.05 -8.17 -14.15
N ILE A 190 -14.50 -6.94 -13.88
CA ILE A 190 -13.67 -5.92 -13.24
C ILE A 190 -13.33 -6.39 -11.82
N ALA A 191 -12.04 -6.38 -11.47
CA ALA A 191 -11.52 -6.80 -10.17
C ALA A 191 -11.94 -8.22 -9.73
N GLY A 192 -12.37 -9.08 -10.66
CA GLY A 192 -12.86 -10.43 -10.33
C GLY A 192 -14.33 -10.50 -9.89
N ASP A 193 -15.19 -9.55 -10.29
CA ASP A 193 -16.63 -9.57 -9.98
C ASP A 193 -17.29 -10.94 -10.24
N LEU A 194 -16.92 -11.63 -11.34
CA LEU A 194 -17.46 -12.94 -11.67
C LEU A 194 -17.00 -14.05 -10.73
N ASP A 195 -15.85 -13.91 -10.08
CA ASP A 195 -15.38 -14.91 -9.10
C ASP A 195 -16.34 -15.00 -7.90
N LEU A 196 -17.10 -13.92 -7.62
CA LEU A 196 -18.15 -13.88 -6.59
C LEU A 196 -19.54 -14.28 -7.12
N VAL A 197 -19.80 -14.08 -8.41
CA VAL A 197 -21.14 -14.27 -9.01
C VAL A 197 -21.33 -15.68 -9.58
N GLU A 198 -20.33 -16.23 -10.26
CA GLU A 198 -20.41 -17.55 -10.91
C GLU A 198 -20.76 -18.69 -9.94
N PRO A 199 -20.18 -18.76 -8.71
CA PRO A 199 -20.53 -19.81 -7.76
C PRO A 199 -22.02 -19.83 -7.39
N LEU A 200 -22.69 -18.67 -7.41
CA LEU A 200 -24.12 -18.56 -7.11
C LEU A 200 -24.97 -19.23 -8.21
N PHE A 201 -24.65 -18.96 -9.48
CA PHE A 201 -25.31 -19.61 -10.61
C PHE A 201 -25.04 -21.12 -10.63
N HIS A 202 -23.79 -21.55 -10.38
CA HIS A 202 -23.44 -22.96 -10.33
C HIS A 202 -24.17 -23.71 -9.22
N ARG A 203 -24.29 -23.14 -8.01
CA ARG A 203 -25.07 -23.73 -6.91
C ARG A 203 -26.56 -23.83 -7.23
N ALA A 204 -27.09 -22.88 -8.00
CA ALA A 204 -28.47 -22.94 -8.51
C ALA A 204 -28.66 -23.98 -9.64
N GLY A 205 -27.59 -24.63 -10.10
CA GLY A 205 -27.62 -25.55 -11.24
C GLY A 205 -27.79 -24.84 -12.59
N ILE A 206 -27.39 -23.57 -12.68
CA ILE A 206 -27.37 -22.77 -13.91
C ILE A 206 -25.93 -22.69 -14.41
N ARG A 207 -25.69 -23.13 -15.65
CA ARG A 207 -24.34 -23.14 -16.23
C ARG A 207 -24.15 -21.90 -17.10
N ILE A 208 -23.10 -21.13 -16.84
CA ILE A 208 -22.72 -20.00 -17.71
C ILE A 208 -21.89 -20.56 -18.87
N LEU A 209 -22.54 -20.75 -20.01
CA LEU A 209 -21.93 -21.27 -21.23
C LEU A 209 -20.95 -20.26 -21.83
N SER A 210 -21.30 -18.98 -21.83
CA SER A 210 -20.49 -17.93 -22.42
C SER A 210 -20.59 -16.62 -21.64
N ARG A 211 -19.47 -15.89 -21.60
CA ARG A 211 -19.35 -14.56 -21.00
C ARG A 211 -18.97 -13.61 -22.12
N ILE A 212 -19.79 -12.62 -22.37
CA ILE A 212 -19.52 -11.58 -23.35
C ILE A 212 -19.34 -10.29 -22.53
N THR A 213 -18.14 -9.96 -22.06
CA THR A 213 -16.82 -10.47 -22.51
C THR A 213 -15.79 -10.73 -21.42
N GLY A 214 -16.02 -10.36 -20.16
CA GLY A 214 -15.12 -10.58 -19.03
C GLY A 214 -14.81 -12.06 -18.78
N ASN A 215 -13.52 -12.39 -18.59
CA ASN A 215 -13.06 -13.75 -18.26
C ASN A 215 -13.55 -14.81 -19.27
N ALA A 216 -13.68 -14.42 -20.53
CA ALA A 216 -14.12 -15.29 -21.61
C ALA A 216 -12.92 -15.88 -22.36
N SER A 217 -13.01 -17.12 -22.81
CA SER A 217 -12.16 -17.61 -23.90
C SER A 217 -12.83 -17.35 -25.26
N TYR A 218 -12.04 -17.26 -26.32
CA TYR A 218 -12.55 -17.12 -27.68
C TYR A 218 -13.58 -18.22 -28.01
N SER A 219 -13.27 -19.46 -27.63
CA SER A 219 -14.13 -20.62 -27.87
C SER A 219 -15.49 -20.50 -27.17
N GLU A 220 -15.54 -19.97 -25.94
CA GLU A 220 -16.82 -19.74 -25.25
C GLU A 220 -17.69 -18.71 -25.96
N VAL A 221 -17.09 -17.66 -26.52
CA VAL A 221 -17.84 -16.64 -27.28
C VAL A 221 -18.38 -17.25 -28.57
N CYS A 222 -17.62 -18.11 -29.25
CA CYS A 222 -18.08 -18.83 -30.44
C CYS A 222 -19.33 -19.68 -30.18
N GLN A 223 -19.46 -20.25 -28.97
CA GLN A 223 -20.51 -21.20 -28.59
C GLN A 223 -21.79 -20.53 -28.04
N ALA A 224 -21.81 -19.20 -27.93
CA ALA A 224 -22.89 -18.44 -27.28
C ALA A 224 -24.28 -18.69 -27.90
N HIS A 225 -24.35 -19.05 -29.18
CA HIS A 225 -25.60 -19.35 -29.91
C HIS A 225 -26.32 -20.63 -29.44
N ARG A 226 -25.74 -21.39 -28.49
CA ARG A 226 -26.34 -22.60 -27.93
C ARG A 226 -26.95 -22.44 -26.55
N ALA A 227 -26.93 -21.25 -25.97
CA ALA A 227 -27.59 -21.00 -24.68
C ALA A 227 -29.13 -21.11 -24.76
N ARG A 228 -29.77 -21.12 -23.60
CA ARG A 228 -31.23 -21.14 -23.42
C ARG A 228 -31.78 -19.79 -23.00
N ALA A 229 -30.96 -18.95 -22.35
CA ALA A 229 -31.34 -17.59 -21.98
C ALA A 229 -30.12 -16.67 -21.93
N THR A 230 -30.36 -15.37 -22.07
CA THR A 230 -29.33 -14.32 -22.00
C THR A 230 -29.60 -13.34 -20.86
N GLY A 231 -28.62 -13.17 -19.97
CA GLY A 231 -28.62 -12.11 -18.95
C GLY A 231 -27.79 -10.92 -19.41
N VAL A 232 -28.40 -9.75 -19.57
CA VAL A 232 -27.72 -8.51 -19.99
C VAL A 232 -27.40 -7.67 -18.76
N VAL A 233 -26.14 -7.62 -18.34
CA VAL A 233 -25.70 -6.94 -17.12
C VAL A 233 -25.52 -5.43 -17.36
N CYS A 234 -24.97 -5.06 -18.51
CA CYS A 234 -24.80 -3.67 -18.92
C CYS A 234 -25.74 -3.36 -20.09
N GLY A 235 -27.01 -3.11 -19.77
CA GLY A 235 -28.19 -3.07 -20.66
C GLY A 235 -28.12 -2.24 -21.94
N ARG A 236 -27.13 -1.38 -22.14
CA ARG A 236 -27.02 -0.53 -23.35
C ARG A 236 -25.77 -0.75 -24.18
N ALA A 237 -24.69 -1.30 -23.62
CA ALA A 237 -23.43 -1.45 -24.33
C ALA A 237 -23.51 -2.53 -25.43
N LEU A 238 -24.17 -3.65 -25.14
CA LEU A 238 -24.21 -4.84 -25.99
C LEU A 238 -25.62 -5.41 -26.16
N ILE A 239 -26.64 -4.55 -26.04
CA ILE A 239 -28.04 -4.95 -26.23
C ILE A 239 -28.33 -5.44 -27.66
N ASN A 240 -27.56 -4.97 -28.64
CA ASN A 240 -27.59 -5.47 -30.01
C ASN A 240 -27.25 -6.96 -30.07
N VAL A 241 -26.25 -7.41 -29.31
CA VAL A 241 -25.90 -8.83 -29.21
C VAL A 241 -27.06 -9.64 -28.66
N ALA A 242 -27.66 -9.21 -27.55
CA ALA A 242 -28.78 -9.92 -26.94
C ALA A 242 -30.01 -10.01 -27.88
N ARG A 243 -30.35 -8.91 -28.56
CA ARG A 243 -31.45 -8.87 -29.53
C ARG A 243 -31.18 -9.77 -30.74
N GLU A 244 -29.97 -9.78 -31.26
CA GLU A 244 -29.62 -10.64 -32.39
C GLU A 244 -29.56 -12.12 -31.98
N LEU A 245 -29.19 -12.44 -30.74
CA LEU A 245 -29.31 -13.81 -30.21
C LEU A 245 -30.77 -14.26 -30.14
N GLU A 246 -31.69 -13.38 -29.75
CA GLU A 246 -33.13 -13.65 -29.78
C GLU A 246 -33.65 -13.83 -31.21
N VAL A 247 -33.30 -12.92 -32.13
CA VAL A 247 -33.79 -12.96 -33.52
C VAL A 247 -33.20 -14.11 -34.33
N ARG A 248 -31.89 -14.37 -34.23
CA ARG A 248 -31.20 -15.39 -35.05
C ARG A 248 -31.30 -16.80 -34.47
N TYR A 249 -31.30 -16.91 -33.13
CA TYR A 249 -31.19 -18.20 -32.44
C TYR A 249 -32.36 -18.50 -31.49
N GLY A 250 -33.31 -17.59 -31.33
CA GLY A 250 -34.49 -17.79 -30.47
C GLY A 250 -34.18 -17.75 -28.97
N ILE A 251 -33.07 -17.13 -28.57
CA ILE A 251 -32.62 -17.10 -27.17
C ILE A 251 -33.20 -15.85 -26.48
N PRO A 252 -34.17 -15.99 -25.54
CA PRO A 252 -34.74 -14.84 -24.85
C PRO A 252 -33.71 -14.15 -23.96
N PHE A 253 -33.89 -12.84 -23.73
CA PHE A 253 -33.00 -12.07 -22.86
C PHE A 253 -33.74 -11.21 -21.81
N ARG A 254 -33.06 -10.96 -20.69
CA ARG A 254 -33.48 -10.02 -19.64
C ARG A 254 -32.31 -9.15 -19.21
N GLU A 255 -32.61 -7.90 -18.88
CA GLU A 255 -31.64 -7.02 -18.23
C GLU A 255 -31.56 -7.37 -16.73
N ILE A 256 -30.34 -7.52 -16.21
CA ILE A 256 -30.05 -7.91 -14.82
C ILE A 256 -28.91 -7.05 -14.27
N SER A 257 -28.75 -7.03 -12.95
CA SER A 257 -27.62 -6.37 -12.28
C SER A 257 -27.12 -7.22 -11.11
N PHE A 258 -25.84 -7.13 -10.79
CA PHE A 258 -25.22 -7.91 -9.71
C PHE A 258 -24.83 -7.06 -8.50
N TYR A 259 -25.11 -5.75 -8.51
CA TYR A 259 -24.68 -4.85 -7.45
C TYR A 259 -25.75 -4.70 -6.38
N GLY A 260 -25.46 -5.16 -5.18
CA GLY A 260 -26.38 -5.17 -4.05
C GLY A 260 -27.11 -6.51 -3.91
N ARG A 261 -27.60 -6.75 -2.70
CA ARG A 261 -28.41 -7.93 -2.35
C ARG A 261 -29.66 -7.97 -3.21
N THR A 262 -30.36 -6.84 -3.31
CA THR A 262 -31.65 -6.75 -3.99
C THR A 262 -31.53 -7.07 -5.48
N GLU A 263 -30.53 -6.51 -6.17
CA GLU A 263 -30.33 -6.79 -7.61
C GLU A 263 -29.81 -8.21 -7.85
N MET A 264 -28.90 -8.72 -7.02
CA MET A 264 -28.40 -10.10 -7.16
C MET A 264 -29.54 -11.13 -7.01
N SER A 265 -30.39 -10.98 -5.99
CA SER A 265 -31.59 -11.80 -5.78
C SER A 265 -32.53 -11.72 -6.99
N ARG A 266 -32.74 -10.51 -7.54
CA ARG A 266 -33.58 -10.30 -8.73
C ARG A 266 -32.98 -10.94 -9.98
N ALA A 267 -31.66 -10.87 -10.17
CA ALA A 267 -30.96 -11.46 -11.30
C ALA A 267 -31.11 -12.98 -11.31
N LEU A 268 -30.89 -13.65 -10.16
CA LEU A 268 -31.06 -15.10 -10.05
C LEU A 268 -32.50 -15.54 -10.38
N ARG A 269 -33.50 -14.84 -9.82
CA ARG A 269 -34.92 -15.10 -10.09
C ARG A 269 -35.27 -14.89 -11.57
N SER A 270 -34.81 -13.79 -12.16
CA SER A 270 -35.05 -13.49 -13.58
C SER A 270 -34.49 -14.56 -14.51
N MET A 271 -33.31 -15.09 -14.19
CA MET A 271 -32.74 -16.21 -14.96
C MET A 271 -33.51 -17.52 -14.73
N ALA A 272 -33.94 -17.81 -13.50
CA ALA A 272 -34.76 -18.99 -13.20
C ALA A 272 -36.10 -18.96 -13.95
N GLU A 273 -36.76 -17.82 -14.00
CA GLU A 273 -38.02 -17.63 -14.73
C GLU A 273 -37.89 -17.92 -16.23
N MET A 274 -36.76 -17.55 -16.84
CA MET A 274 -36.51 -17.87 -18.26
C MET A 274 -36.20 -19.36 -18.48
N LEU A 275 -35.61 -20.02 -17.48
CA LEU A 275 -35.18 -21.42 -17.58
C LEU A 275 -36.22 -22.43 -17.08
N VAL A 276 -37.30 -21.98 -16.42
CA VAL A 276 -38.33 -22.86 -15.83
C VAL A 276 -38.98 -23.78 -16.86
N VAL A 277 -39.07 -23.34 -18.13
CA VAL A 277 -39.62 -24.14 -19.24
C VAL A 277 -38.72 -25.32 -19.60
N HIS A 278 -37.44 -25.27 -19.24
CA HIS A 278 -36.44 -26.32 -19.50
C HIS A 278 -36.14 -27.16 -18.25
N ASP A 279 -36.19 -26.56 -17.07
CA ASP A 279 -36.05 -27.23 -15.77
C ASP A 279 -36.90 -26.55 -14.69
N PRO A 280 -38.10 -27.08 -14.37
CA PRO A 280 -38.97 -26.50 -13.34
C PRO A 280 -38.34 -26.42 -11.94
N ALA A 281 -37.39 -27.31 -11.62
CA ALA A 281 -36.75 -27.35 -10.30
C ALA A 281 -35.72 -26.21 -10.11
N VAL A 282 -35.38 -25.46 -11.17
CA VAL A 282 -34.43 -24.34 -11.09
C VAL A 282 -34.90 -23.24 -10.15
N ILE A 283 -36.22 -23.00 -10.05
CA ILE A 283 -36.78 -21.97 -9.17
C ILE A 283 -36.51 -22.31 -7.71
N GLU A 284 -36.78 -23.54 -7.29
CA GLU A 284 -36.57 -23.97 -5.90
C GLU A 284 -35.09 -23.92 -5.50
N ARG A 285 -34.18 -24.33 -6.41
CA ARG A 285 -32.74 -24.23 -6.18
C ARG A 285 -32.28 -22.79 -6.04
N VAL A 286 -32.77 -21.88 -6.90
CA VAL A 286 -32.46 -20.45 -6.80
C VAL A 286 -32.96 -19.86 -5.47
N GLU A 287 -34.19 -20.13 -5.06
CA GLU A 287 -34.70 -19.64 -3.77
C GLU A 287 -33.96 -20.24 -2.56
N SER A 288 -33.45 -21.47 -2.68
CA SER A 288 -32.54 -22.03 -1.66
C SER A 288 -31.24 -21.23 -1.58
N VAL A 289 -30.57 -20.98 -2.70
CA VAL A 289 -29.32 -20.20 -2.73
C VAL A 289 -29.54 -18.79 -2.18
N ILE A 290 -30.62 -18.11 -2.58
CA ILE A 290 -30.94 -16.75 -2.08
C ILE A 290 -31.12 -16.77 -0.56
N ARG A 291 -31.90 -17.71 -0.01
CA ARG A 291 -32.11 -17.79 1.44
C ARG A 291 -30.82 -18.01 2.21
N ASP A 292 -29.96 -18.92 1.75
CA ASP A 292 -28.69 -19.23 2.40
C ASP A 292 -27.75 -18.01 2.40
N GLU A 293 -27.62 -17.35 1.24
CA GLU A 293 -26.75 -16.18 1.07
C GLU A 293 -27.25 -14.96 1.84
N GLU A 294 -28.55 -14.66 1.79
CA GLU A 294 -29.12 -13.51 2.50
C GLU A 294 -29.02 -13.69 4.03
N ALA A 295 -29.15 -14.92 4.54
CA ALA A 295 -28.95 -15.21 5.96
C ALA A 295 -27.50 -14.95 6.41
N SER A 296 -26.51 -15.44 5.64
CA SER A 296 -25.09 -15.19 5.92
C SER A 296 -24.74 -13.71 5.83
N LEU A 297 -25.19 -13.06 4.74
CA LEU A 297 -24.96 -11.64 4.49
C LEU A 297 -25.53 -10.76 5.61
N GLN A 298 -26.73 -11.06 6.11
CA GLN A 298 -27.36 -10.29 7.16
C GLN A 298 -26.57 -10.34 8.48
N GLU A 299 -25.97 -11.47 8.82
CA GLU A 299 -25.10 -11.59 10.00
C GLU A 299 -23.83 -10.76 9.81
N GLU A 300 -23.17 -10.90 8.64
CA GLU A 300 -21.94 -10.18 8.36
C GLU A 300 -22.12 -8.67 8.22
N LEU A 301 -23.24 -8.20 7.68
CA LEU A 301 -23.53 -6.76 7.53
C LEU A 301 -23.69 -6.03 8.86
N ARG A 302 -23.98 -6.73 9.98
CA ARG A 302 -24.08 -6.10 11.31
C ARG A 302 -22.81 -5.35 11.71
N ARG A 303 -21.64 -5.80 11.25
CA ARG A 303 -20.36 -5.12 11.49
C ARG A 303 -20.24 -3.75 10.82
N TYR A 304 -21.16 -3.44 9.91
CA TYR A 304 -21.22 -2.19 9.15
C TYR A 304 -22.48 -1.36 9.47
N ASP A 305 -23.17 -1.65 10.58
CA ASP A 305 -24.38 -0.92 10.98
C ASP A 305 -24.13 0.60 11.18
N HIS A 306 -22.89 1.02 11.45
CA HIS A 306 -22.51 2.43 11.55
C HIS A 306 -22.57 3.19 10.21
N LEU A 307 -22.73 2.48 9.08
CA LEU A 307 -22.93 3.11 7.76
C LEU A 307 -24.37 3.56 7.54
N LYS A 308 -25.34 3.05 8.32
CA LYS A 308 -26.75 3.43 8.17
C LYS A 308 -26.94 4.92 8.45
N GLY A 309 -27.66 5.59 7.56
CA GLY A 309 -27.92 7.03 7.63
C GLY A 309 -26.75 7.91 7.17
N LYS A 310 -25.62 7.33 6.74
CA LYS A 310 -24.55 8.09 6.07
C LYS A 310 -25.04 8.57 4.70
N ARG A 311 -24.53 9.72 4.26
CA ARG A 311 -24.97 10.43 3.05
C ARG A 311 -23.88 10.39 1.97
N ALA A 312 -24.22 9.96 0.76
CA ALA A 312 -23.26 9.81 -0.34
C ALA A 312 -23.62 10.66 -1.56
N VAL A 313 -22.61 11.30 -2.15
CA VAL A 313 -22.68 11.84 -3.51
C VAL A 313 -22.19 10.76 -4.47
N LEU A 314 -23.05 10.33 -5.39
CA LEU A 314 -22.72 9.34 -6.41
C LEU A 314 -22.45 10.01 -7.75
N TYR A 315 -21.23 9.88 -8.27
CA TYR A 315 -20.88 10.33 -9.60
C TYR A 315 -20.33 9.21 -10.46
N THR A 316 -21.26 8.47 -11.05
CA THR A 316 -21.00 7.40 -12.03
C THR A 316 -21.72 7.69 -13.34
N GLY A 317 -21.66 6.76 -14.30
CA GLY A 317 -22.37 6.90 -15.57
C GLY A 317 -23.07 5.63 -16.02
N GLY A 318 -24.18 5.82 -16.75
CA GLY A 318 -24.98 4.75 -17.36
C GLY A 318 -25.59 3.79 -16.32
N VAL A 319 -25.58 2.51 -16.67
CA VAL A 319 -26.20 1.41 -15.90
C VAL A 319 -25.68 1.29 -14.46
N LYS A 320 -24.42 1.66 -14.24
CA LYS A 320 -23.80 1.62 -12.90
C LYS A 320 -24.46 2.57 -11.91
N SER A 321 -25.00 3.71 -12.38
CA SER A 321 -25.56 4.71 -11.49
C SER A 321 -26.75 4.18 -10.71
N TRP A 322 -27.73 3.56 -11.36
CA TRP A 322 -28.87 2.98 -10.65
C TRP A 322 -28.52 1.68 -9.92
N SER A 323 -27.58 0.88 -10.43
CA SER A 323 -27.14 -0.35 -9.79
C SER A 323 -26.42 -0.10 -8.45
N ILE A 324 -25.52 0.88 -8.41
CA ILE A 324 -24.80 1.25 -7.18
C ILE A 324 -25.73 1.96 -6.19
N ILE A 325 -26.72 2.75 -6.65
CA ILE A 325 -27.75 3.31 -5.76
C ILE A 325 -28.43 2.20 -4.95
N GLN A 326 -28.85 1.11 -5.61
CA GLN A 326 -29.49 0.00 -4.91
C GLN A 326 -28.54 -0.66 -3.90
N ALA A 327 -27.27 -0.86 -4.25
CA ALA A 327 -26.27 -1.39 -3.31
C ALA A 327 -26.07 -0.48 -2.09
N LEU A 328 -26.06 0.85 -2.26
CA LEU A 328 -25.95 1.80 -1.16
C LEU A 328 -27.20 1.79 -0.27
N MET A 329 -28.39 1.69 -0.87
CA MET A 329 -29.64 1.55 -0.12
C MET A 329 -29.71 0.24 0.67
N ASP A 330 -29.19 -0.86 0.11
CA ASP A 330 -29.08 -2.14 0.83
C ASP A 330 -28.17 -2.03 2.08
N LEU A 331 -27.20 -1.09 2.08
CA LEU A 331 -26.37 -0.74 3.25
C LEU A 331 -27.01 0.31 4.18
N GLY A 332 -28.16 0.88 3.81
CA GLY A 332 -28.83 1.96 4.53
C GLY A 332 -28.17 3.33 4.36
N ILE A 333 -27.40 3.53 3.28
CA ILE A 333 -26.76 4.81 2.93
C ILE A 333 -27.72 5.63 2.07
N GLU A 334 -27.90 6.90 2.42
CA GLU A 334 -28.74 7.85 1.69
C GLU A 334 -27.96 8.48 0.52
N VAL A 335 -28.52 8.43 -0.69
CA VAL A 335 -27.91 9.05 -1.87
C VAL A 335 -28.47 10.45 -2.05
N VAL A 336 -27.66 11.47 -1.75
CA VAL A 336 -28.09 12.88 -1.69
C VAL A 336 -27.84 13.66 -2.97
N ALA A 337 -27.00 13.13 -3.86
CA ALA A 337 -26.80 13.69 -5.18
C ALA A 337 -26.31 12.61 -6.15
N VAL A 338 -26.89 12.57 -7.35
CA VAL A 338 -26.50 11.65 -8.41
C VAL A 338 -26.15 12.43 -9.66
N GLY A 339 -24.95 12.19 -10.18
CA GLY A 339 -24.54 12.76 -11.45
C GLY A 339 -25.16 12.04 -12.66
N THR A 340 -25.88 12.76 -13.52
CA THR A 340 -26.57 12.18 -14.69
C THR A 340 -25.96 12.51 -16.05
N LYS A 341 -24.86 13.27 -16.12
CA LYS A 341 -24.20 13.65 -17.40
C LYS A 341 -23.95 12.47 -18.35
N LYS A 342 -23.69 11.28 -17.80
CA LYS A 342 -23.38 10.05 -18.55
C LYS A 342 -24.55 9.05 -18.59
N SER A 343 -25.70 9.44 -18.03
CA SER A 343 -26.90 8.62 -17.92
C SER A 343 -27.84 8.94 -19.08
N THR A 344 -28.68 7.98 -19.41
CA THR A 344 -29.72 8.15 -20.43
C THR A 344 -31.06 8.41 -19.78
N TYR A 345 -32.07 8.85 -20.55
CA TYR A 345 -33.40 9.12 -20.01
C TYR A 345 -33.99 7.90 -19.29
N GLU A 346 -33.83 6.71 -19.87
CA GLU A 346 -34.25 5.44 -19.26
C GLU A 346 -33.50 5.15 -17.95
N ASP A 347 -32.20 5.48 -17.87
CA ASP A 347 -31.44 5.34 -16.63
C ASP A 347 -31.95 6.31 -15.56
N GLU A 348 -32.30 7.54 -15.93
CA GLU A 348 -32.89 8.52 -15.02
C GLU A 348 -34.27 8.08 -14.51
N GLU A 349 -35.09 7.46 -15.36
CA GLU A 349 -36.38 6.89 -14.94
C GLU A 349 -36.18 5.74 -13.94
N LYS A 350 -35.20 4.85 -14.17
CA LYS A 350 -34.83 3.82 -13.20
C LYS A 350 -34.34 4.42 -11.88
N MET A 351 -33.51 5.47 -11.93
CA MET A 351 -33.06 6.17 -10.72
C MET A 351 -34.25 6.76 -9.95
N LYS A 352 -35.22 7.38 -10.64
CA LYS A 352 -36.45 7.89 -10.01
C LYS A 352 -37.35 6.78 -9.47
N ALA A 353 -37.37 5.61 -10.12
CA ALA A 353 -38.10 4.45 -9.60
C ALA A 353 -37.49 3.93 -8.28
N ILE A 354 -36.18 4.04 -8.11
CA ILE A 354 -35.45 3.60 -6.92
C ILE A 354 -35.47 4.67 -5.81
N LEU A 355 -35.15 5.92 -6.13
CA LEU A 355 -35.00 7.03 -5.17
C LEU A 355 -36.30 7.82 -4.93
N GLY A 356 -37.33 7.63 -5.76
CA GLY A 356 -38.56 8.42 -5.75
C GLY A 356 -38.59 9.55 -6.79
N PRO A 357 -39.74 10.22 -6.95
CA PRO A 357 -39.95 11.25 -7.98
C PRO A 357 -39.06 12.49 -7.79
N ASP A 358 -38.68 12.80 -6.56
CA ASP A 358 -37.83 13.94 -6.18
C ASP A 358 -36.33 13.59 -6.13
N ALA A 359 -35.90 12.56 -6.87
CA ALA A 359 -34.52 12.10 -6.89
C ALA A 359 -33.53 13.26 -7.19
N PRO A 360 -32.43 13.41 -6.41
CA PRO A 360 -31.50 14.53 -6.53
C PRO A 360 -30.53 14.36 -7.71
N LEU A 361 -31.06 14.49 -8.92
CA LEU A 361 -30.33 14.29 -10.18
C LEU A 361 -29.70 15.60 -10.68
N TYR A 362 -28.39 15.57 -10.94
CA TYR A 362 -27.62 16.74 -11.37
C TYR A 362 -26.89 16.48 -12.69
N GLU A 363 -27.10 17.32 -13.69
CA GLU A 363 -26.46 17.19 -15.01
C GLU A 363 -25.03 17.78 -15.03
N ASN A 364 -24.81 18.93 -14.39
CA ASN A 364 -23.48 19.55 -14.29
C ASN A 364 -22.77 19.05 -13.03
N ILE A 365 -21.72 18.25 -13.21
CA ILE A 365 -20.92 17.68 -12.10
C ILE A 365 -19.44 18.04 -12.29
N SER A 366 -19.17 19.35 -12.46
CA SER A 366 -17.79 19.84 -12.43
C SER A 366 -17.17 19.64 -11.04
N PRO A 367 -15.83 19.58 -10.91
CA PRO A 367 -15.18 19.51 -9.59
C PRO A 367 -15.66 20.58 -8.60
N ALA A 368 -15.94 21.79 -9.08
CA ALA A 368 -16.49 22.87 -8.27
C ALA A 368 -17.92 22.57 -7.78
N MET A 369 -18.74 21.96 -8.63
CA MET A 369 -20.11 21.57 -8.26
C MET A 369 -20.12 20.39 -7.29
N ILE A 370 -19.26 19.37 -7.48
CA ILE A 370 -19.11 18.26 -6.53
C ILE A 370 -18.78 18.81 -5.13
N ARG A 371 -17.82 19.74 -5.03
CA ARG A 371 -17.47 20.39 -3.75
C ARG A 371 -18.66 21.13 -3.14
N LYS A 372 -19.42 21.84 -3.95
CA LYS A 372 -20.61 22.58 -3.51
C LYS A 372 -21.66 21.62 -2.94
N LEU A 373 -22.01 20.58 -3.70
CA LEU A 373 -22.99 19.56 -3.30
C LEU A 373 -22.59 18.86 -2.00
N ILE A 374 -21.32 18.48 -1.85
CA ILE A 374 -20.87 17.79 -0.62
C ILE A 374 -21.04 18.70 0.62
N ARG A 375 -20.82 20.01 0.48
CA ARG A 375 -20.99 20.97 1.59
C ARG A 375 -22.46 21.27 1.88
N GLU A 376 -23.25 21.58 0.85
CA GLU A 376 -24.66 21.97 1.00
C GLU A 376 -25.53 20.78 1.42
N GLU A 377 -25.30 19.63 0.82
CA GLU A 377 -26.01 18.39 1.13
C GLU A 377 -25.36 17.61 2.27
N GLY A 378 -24.36 18.17 2.98
CA GLY A 378 -23.72 17.52 4.13
C GLY A 378 -23.33 16.06 3.90
N ALA A 379 -22.77 15.74 2.73
CA ALA A 379 -22.43 14.37 2.36
C ALA A 379 -21.19 13.88 3.11
N ASP A 380 -21.24 12.64 3.60
CA ASP A 380 -20.13 11.98 4.28
C ASP A 380 -19.06 11.46 3.31
N MET A 381 -19.41 11.20 2.05
CA MET A 381 -18.51 10.56 1.08
C MET A 381 -18.82 10.90 -0.38
N LEU A 382 -17.81 10.73 -1.23
CA LEU A 382 -17.91 10.75 -2.68
C LEU A 382 -17.65 9.35 -3.25
N ILE A 383 -18.64 8.81 -3.97
CA ILE A 383 -18.52 7.54 -4.68
C ILE A 383 -18.48 7.85 -6.17
N ALA A 384 -17.33 7.65 -6.82
CA ALA A 384 -17.14 8.01 -8.22
C ALA A 384 -16.04 7.17 -8.88
N GLY A 385 -15.72 7.45 -10.14
CA GLY A 385 -14.53 6.85 -10.78
C GLY A 385 -13.23 7.59 -10.44
N GLY A 386 -12.09 6.92 -10.58
CA GLY A 386 -10.74 7.38 -10.22
C GLY A 386 -10.32 8.78 -10.70
N ARG A 387 -10.96 9.33 -11.73
CA ARG A 387 -10.74 10.74 -12.14
C ARG A 387 -11.09 11.77 -11.06
N ASN A 388 -11.98 11.43 -10.13
CA ASN A 388 -12.35 12.30 -9.01
C ASN A 388 -11.61 11.95 -7.72
N LEU A 389 -10.73 10.93 -7.74
CA LEU A 389 -9.95 10.50 -6.58
C LEU A 389 -9.13 11.67 -6.02
N TYR A 390 -8.31 12.30 -6.87
CA TYR A 390 -7.46 13.42 -6.45
C TYR A 390 -8.24 14.67 -6.01
N LEU A 391 -9.47 14.84 -6.50
CA LEU A 391 -10.35 15.90 -6.01
C LEU A 391 -10.77 15.62 -4.56
N ALA A 392 -11.24 14.41 -4.29
CA ALA A 392 -11.68 13.99 -2.96
C ALA A 392 -10.50 13.98 -1.96
N ILE A 393 -9.36 13.46 -2.38
CA ILE A 393 -8.10 13.46 -1.61
C ILE A 393 -7.71 14.89 -1.23
N LYS A 394 -7.68 15.83 -2.18
CA LYS A 394 -7.29 17.22 -1.89
C LYS A 394 -8.25 17.93 -0.95
N GLU A 395 -9.54 17.61 -1.04
CA GLU A 395 -10.58 18.20 -0.18
C GLU A 395 -10.76 17.48 1.17
N GLY A 396 -10.11 16.32 1.38
CA GLY A 396 -10.25 15.54 2.61
C GLY A 396 -11.61 14.86 2.75
N ILE A 397 -12.16 14.38 1.63
CA ILE A 397 -13.47 13.75 1.55
C ILE A 397 -13.27 12.24 1.38
N PRO A 398 -13.93 11.38 2.20
CA PRO A 398 -13.99 9.94 1.96
C PRO A 398 -14.37 9.61 0.54
N PHE A 399 -13.53 8.81 -0.11
CA PHE A 399 -13.69 8.41 -1.51
C PHE A 399 -13.77 6.89 -1.65
N VAL A 400 -14.62 6.41 -2.55
CA VAL A 400 -14.65 5.01 -2.98
C VAL A 400 -14.71 4.95 -4.50
N ASP A 401 -13.75 4.23 -5.11
CA ASP A 401 -13.74 3.99 -6.55
C ASP A 401 -14.68 2.84 -6.92
N VAL A 402 -15.66 3.11 -7.78
CA VAL A 402 -16.63 2.13 -8.30
C VAL A 402 -16.48 1.90 -9.80
N ASN A 403 -15.44 2.47 -10.42
CA ASN A 403 -15.23 2.37 -11.85
C ASN A 403 -14.28 1.20 -12.22
N GLN A 404 -13.74 1.18 -13.44
CA GLN A 404 -12.94 0.04 -13.93
C GLN A 404 -11.53 -0.04 -13.35
N GLU A 405 -11.08 1.04 -12.72
CA GLU A 405 -9.75 1.19 -12.13
C GLU A 405 -9.67 0.58 -10.72
N ARG A 406 -10.81 0.17 -10.14
CA ARG A 406 -10.86 -0.41 -8.79
C ARG A 406 -10.18 -1.77 -8.72
N HIS A 407 -9.75 -2.15 -7.51
CA HIS A 407 -9.03 -3.39 -7.24
C HIS A 407 -9.85 -4.45 -6.50
N LEU A 408 -11.05 -4.11 -5.99
CA LEU A 408 -11.92 -5.04 -5.27
C LEU A 408 -13.22 -5.32 -6.05
N PRO A 409 -13.70 -6.58 -6.02
CA PRO A 409 -14.97 -6.95 -6.61
C PRO A 409 -16.14 -6.51 -5.73
N TYR A 410 -17.17 -5.95 -6.36
CA TYR A 410 -18.39 -5.44 -5.68
C TYR A 410 -19.67 -6.15 -6.14
N ALA A 411 -19.59 -7.08 -7.09
CA ALA A 411 -20.73 -7.87 -7.53
C ALA A 411 -21.08 -9.02 -6.55
N GLY A 412 -22.37 -9.38 -6.49
CA GLY A 412 -22.90 -10.44 -5.63
C GLY A 412 -23.05 -10.04 -4.16
N TYR A 413 -23.49 -10.98 -3.33
CA TYR A 413 -23.69 -10.76 -1.89
C TYR A 413 -22.36 -10.44 -1.17
N ALA A 414 -21.30 -11.22 -1.46
CA ALA A 414 -19.96 -10.95 -0.95
C ALA A 414 -19.39 -9.61 -1.46
N GLY A 415 -19.73 -9.20 -2.68
CA GLY A 415 -19.33 -7.91 -3.23
C GLY A 415 -19.95 -6.73 -2.48
N LEU A 416 -21.18 -6.86 -1.99
CA LEU A 416 -21.80 -5.85 -1.12
C LEU A 416 -21.03 -5.68 0.20
N LEU A 417 -20.51 -6.77 0.78
CA LEU A 417 -19.66 -6.71 1.97
C LEU A 417 -18.32 -6.03 1.68
N ASN A 418 -17.73 -6.28 0.51
CA ASN A 418 -16.51 -5.60 0.07
C ASN A 418 -16.74 -4.09 -0.06
N LEU A 419 -17.84 -3.68 -0.70
CA LEU A 419 -18.22 -2.27 -0.84
C LEU A 419 -18.45 -1.61 0.53
N ALA A 420 -19.17 -2.27 1.45
CA ALA A 420 -19.37 -1.79 2.81
C ALA A 420 -18.03 -1.63 3.56
N GLY A 421 -17.13 -2.60 3.39
CA GLY A 421 -15.77 -2.55 3.93
C GLY A 421 -14.97 -1.35 3.41
N GLU A 422 -15.00 -1.08 2.11
CA GLU A 422 -14.31 0.06 1.49
C GLU A 422 -14.87 1.40 1.95
N ILE A 423 -16.19 1.55 1.97
CA ILE A 423 -16.87 2.75 2.48
C ILE A 423 -16.49 2.98 3.95
N SER A 424 -16.60 1.94 4.78
CA SER A 424 -16.28 2.02 6.20
C SER A 424 -14.83 2.44 6.44
N GLN A 425 -13.88 1.86 5.69
CA GLN A 425 -12.47 2.21 5.81
C GLN A 425 -12.20 3.65 5.42
N SER A 426 -12.76 4.07 4.28
CA SER A 426 -12.60 5.43 3.76
C SER A 426 -13.09 6.45 4.79
N ILE A 427 -14.31 6.28 5.32
CA ILE A 427 -14.85 7.15 6.37
C ILE A 427 -13.96 7.13 7.62
N GLN A 428 -13.61 5.96 8.12
CA GLN A 428 -12.79 5.84 9.34
C GLN A 428 -11.42 6.49 9.19
N TYR A 429 -10.79 6.38 8.03
CA TYR A 429 -9.49 7.00 7.75
C TYR A 429 -9.56 8.54 7.90
N TYR A 430 -10.53 9.18 7.22
CA TYR A 430 -10.68 10.64 7.29
C TYR A 430 -11.27 11.13 8.62
N GLU A 431 -12.06 10.32 9.33
CA GLU A 431 -12.52 10.63 10.68
C GLU A 431 -11.39 10.51 11.72
N ARG A 432 -10.47 9.55 11.55
CA ARG A 432 -9.27 9.39 12.40
C ARG A 432 -8.28 10.53 12.21
N GLU A 433 -8.10 11.05 11.00
CA GLU A 433 -7.29 12.27 10.77
C GLU A 433 -7.79 13.45 11.64
N LYS A 434 -9.09 13.45 12.02
CA LYS A 434 -9.72 14.48 12.87
C LYS A 434 -9.67 14.17 14.38
N ARG A 435 -9.30 12.96 14.79
CA ARG A 435 -9.27 12.53 16.20
C ARG A 435 -7.88 12.04 16.57
N ALA A 436 -7.18 12.78 17.44
CA ALA A 436 -6.01 12.27 18.13
C ALA A 436 -6.45 11.12 19.05
N ASN A 437 -6.25 9.87 18.63
CA ASN A 437 -6.56 8.73 19.48
C ASN A 437 -5.47 8.60 20.54
N ALA A 438 -5.89 8.51 21.81
CA ALA A 438 -5.00 8.18 22.90
C ALA A 438 -4.48 6.74 22.75
N PRO A 439 -3.22 6.45 23.11
CA PRO A 439 -2.68 5.10 23.08
C PRO A 439 -3.50 4.17 23.98
N ILE A 440 -3.87 3.00 23.47
CA ILE A 440 -4.55 1.97 24.25
C ILE A 440 -3.47 1.17 24.97
N LYS A 441 -3.46 1.19 26.29
CA LYS A 441 -2.53 0.38 27.08
C LYS A 441 -2.88 -1.11 26.91
N ARG A 442 -1.93 -1.91 26.44
CA ARG A 442 -2.06 -3.36 26.25
C ARG A 442 -1.26 -4.13 27.30
N GLU A 443 -1.71 -5.34 27.62
CA GLU A 443 -0.93 -6.28 28.42
C GLU A 443 0.19 -6.88 27.57
N VAL A 444 1.38 -7.02 28.16
CA VAL A 444 2.54 -7.60 27.48
C VAL A 444 2.55 -9.09 27.77
N GLU A 445 2.31 -9.89 26.73
CA GLU A 445 2.38 -11.35 26.79
C GLU A 445 3.84 -11.81 26.79
N LYS A 446 4.12 -12.98 27.35
CA LYS A 446 5.46 -13.58 27.34
C LYS A 446 5.39 -15.00 26.80
N ASP A 447 6.25 -15.28 25.83
CA ASP A 447 6.46 -16.65 25.38
C ASP A 447 7.12 -17.48 26.50
N LEU A 448 6.47 -18.58 26.87
CA LEU A 448 6.89 -19.42 28.00
C LEU A 448 7.76 -20.60 27.56
N ARG A 449 8.09 -20.71 26.27
CA ARG A 449 8.99 -21.77 25.78
C ARG A 449 10.34 -21.67 26.51
N PRO A 450 10.91 -22.80 26.97
CA PRO A 450 12.18 -22.80 27.70
C PRO A 450 13.41 -22.59 26.79
N VAL A 451 13.21 -22.47 25.48
CA VAL A 451 14.25 -22.28 24.46
C VAL A 451 13.85 -21.10 23.56
N LEU A 452 14.84 -20.25 23.25
CA LEU A 452 14.69 -19.24 22.20
C LEU A 452 15.18 -19.81 20.87
N ILE A 453 14.35 -19.74 19.84
CA ILE A 453 14.63 -20.22 18.48
C ILE A 453 14.75 -19.00 17.56
N ASN A 454 15.92 -18.82 16.95
CA ASN A 454 16.24 -17.63 16.16
C ASN A 454 15.98 -16.33 16.96
N PRO A 455 16.76 -16.07 18.02
CA PRO A 455 16.48 -15.00 18.97
C PRO A 455 16.56 -13.61 18.32
N LEU A 456 15.67 -12.71 18.75
CA LEU A 456 15.71 -11.28 18.43
C LEU A 456 16.65 -10.48 19.35
N LYS A 457 16.93 -11.03 20.54
CA LYS A 457 17.61 -10.33 21.61
C LYS A 457 19.11 -10.19 21.34
N HIS A 458 19.62 -8.97 21.48
CA HIS A 458 21.05 -8.66 21.57
C HIS A 458 21.42 -8.21 22.99
N SER A 459 22.72 -8.31 23.32
CA SER A 459 23.22 -7.97 24.66
C SER A 459 23.31 -6.45 24.88
N MET A 460 23.30 -6.05 26.16
CA MET A 460 23.54 -4.67 26.58
C MET A 460 24.89 -4.14 26.09
N SER A 461 25.91 -4.99 26.05
CA SER A 461 27.26 -4.62 25.61
C SER A 461 27.31 -4.13 24.17
N ILE A 462 26.44 -4.65 23.29
CA ILE A 462 26.28 -4.16 21.91
C ILE A 462 25.65 -2.77 21.89
N GLY A 463 24.57 -2.56 22.66
CA GLY A 463 23.92 -1.24 22.76
C GLY A 463 24.85 -0.16 23.27
N ALA A 464 25.60 -0.45 24.34
CA ALA A 464 26.60 0.46 24.88
C ALA A 464 27.70 0.77 23.86
N ALA A 465 28.21 -0.26 23.16
CA ALA A 465 29.21 -0.07 22.12
C ALA A 465 28.73 0.83 20.97
N ILE A 466 27.46 0.73 20.56
CA ILE A 466 26.85 1.62 19.55
C ILE A 466 26.85 3.06 20.03
N ALA A 467 26.41 3.32 21.27
CA ALA A 467 26.35 4.68 21.82
C ALA A 467 27.73 5.36 21.80
N PHE A 468 28.79 4.65 22.21
CA PHE A 468 30.15 5.19 22.21
C PHE A 468 30.74 5.42 20.81
N GLN A 469 30.20 4.80 19.75
CA GLN A 469 30.63 5.14 18.39
C GLN A 469 30.24 6.56 17.97
N GLY A 470 29.27 7.17 18.65
CA GLY A 470 28.81 8.55 18.39
C GLY A 470 29.55 9.62 19.20
N ILE A 471 30.66 9.26 19.86
CA ILE A 471 31.57 10.19 20.53
C ILE A 471 32.85 10.28 19.71
N ASP A 472 33.33 11.48 19.41
CA ASP A 472 34.56 11.64 18.64
C ASP A 472 35.78 11.20 19.45
N ARG A 473 36.71 10.50 18.78
CA ARG A 473 37.96 9.97 19.37
C ARG A 473 37.78 9.10 20.63
N ALA A 474 36.66 8.39 20.75
CA ALA A 474 36.46 7.42 21.83
C ALA A 474 37.03 6.03 21.47
N SER A 475 37.57 5.34 22.48
CA SER A 475 37.95 3.92 22.36
C SER A 475 37.08 3.08 23.28
N VAL A 476 36.44 2.04 22.73
CA VAL A 476 35.59 1.13 23.51
C VAL A 476 36.40 -0.11 23.88
N VAL A 477 36.54 -0.38 25.17
CA VAL A 477 37.22 -1.55 25.73
C VAL A 477 36.17 -2.48 26.35
N MET A 478 35.98 -3.64 25.74
CA MET A 478 35.15 -4.73 26.25
C MET A 478 35.98 -5.62 27.18
N HIS A 479 35.73 -5.52 28.47
CA HIS A 479 36.37 -6.35 29.48
C HIS A 479 35.73 -7.73 29.52
N GLY A 480 36.46 -8.74 29.02
CA GLY A 480 35.88 -10.07 28.85
C GLY A 480 36.66 -11.01 27.95
N ALA A 481 36.01 -12.13 27.65
CA ALA A 481 36.52 -13.11 26.71
C ALA A 481 36.64 -12.52 25.29
N GLN A 482 37.68 -12.93 24.56
CA GLN A 482 37.97 -12.41 23.21
C GLN A 482 36.81 -12.59 22.20
N GLY A 483 36.01 -13.64 22.36
CA GLY A 483 34.91 -13.97 21.45
C GLY A 483 33.80 -12.91 21.43
N CYS A 484 33.42 -12.36 22.59
CA CYS A 484 32.39 -11.33 22.70
C CYS A 484 32.77 -10.08 21.89
N ASN A 485 34.03 -9.65 22.03
CA ASN A 485 34.58 -8.51 21.31
C ASN A 485 34.59 -8.76 19.78
N PHE A 486 35.09 -9.91 19.35
CA PHE A 486 35.19 -10.24 17.92
C PHE A 486 33.82 -10.31 17.24
N LEU A 487 32.87 -11.05 17.83
CA LEU A 487 31.52 -11.20 17.26
C LEU A 487 30.74 -9.89 17.26
N GLY A 488 30.84 -9.10 18.34
CA GLY A 488 30.23 -7.77 18.41
C GLY A 488 30.76 -6.84 17.32
N LYS A 489 32.09 -6.82 17.13
CA LYS A 489 32.73 -6.02 16.07
C LYS A 489 32.27 -6.43 14.67
N VAL A 490 32.17 -7.72 14.38
CA VAL A 490 31.68 -8.24 13.09
C VAL A 490 30.23 -7.83 12.85
N LEU A 491 29.36 -7.97 13.86
CA LEU A 491 27.94 -7.61 13.76
C LEU A 491 27.76 -6.11 13.47
N LEU A 492 28.42 -5.25 14.26
CA LEU A 492 28.34 -3.81 14.12
C LEU A 492 28.90 -3.33 12.78
N THR A 493 30.03 -3.89 12.34
CA THR A 493 30.61 -3.58 11.02
C THR A 493 29.67 -4.03 9.89
N ALA A 494 29.02 -5.20 10.03
CA ALA A 494 28.06 -5.69 9.05
C ALA A 494 26.80 -4.83 8.97
N HIS A 495 26.37 -4.21 10.07
CA HIS A 495 25.23 -3.30 10.12
C HIS A 495 25.57 -1.91 9.57
N PHE A 496 26.57 -1.25 10.14
CA PHE A 496 26.93 0.12 9.77
C PHE A 496 27.68 0.21 8.43
N LYS A 497 28.23 -0.91 7.96
CA LYS A 497 29.13 -0.96 6.79
C LYS A 497 30.33 -0.02 6.95
N ASP A 498 30.75 0.18 8.19
CA ASP A 498 31.76 1.15 8.62
C ASP A 498 32.63 0.52 9.72
N PRO A 499 33.96 0.78 9.76
CA PRO A 499 34.79 0.39 10.89
C PRO A 499 34.26 0.90 12.24
N VAL A 500 34.21 0.01 13.23
CA VAL A 500 33.84 0.35 14.62
C VAL A 500 35.03 0.20 15.57
N SER A 501 35.15 1.14 16.52
CA SER A 501 36.11 1.06 17.61
C SER A 501 35.58 0.12 18.68
N LEU A 502 36.20 -1.06 18.79
CA LEU A 502 35.88 -2.07 19.80
C LEU A 502 37.12 -2.94 20.02
N ASN A 503 37.70 -2.77 21.20
CA ASN A 503 38.87 -3.46 21.73
C ASN A 503 38.43 -4.40 22.86
N GLY A 504 39.27 -5.36 23.23
CA GLY A 504 38.94 -6.26 24.33
C GLY A 504 40.17 -6.66 25.13
N THR A 505 39.95 -6.93 26.42
CA THR A 505 41.01 -7.35 27.36
C THR A 505 41.48 -8.78 27.15
N LYS A 506 40.70 -9.58 26.40
CA LYS A 506 41.01 -10.96 25.98
C LYS A 506 41.34 -11.85 27.18
N LEU A 507 40.37 -12.00 28.08
CA LEU A 507 40.51 -12.89 29.23
C LEU A 507 40.61 -14.35 28.78
N PHE A 508 41.67 -15.03 29.20
CA PHE A 508 41.90 -16.47 29.06
C PHE A 508 41.60 -17.20 30.38
N VAL A 509 41.71 -18.53 30.36
CA VAL A 509 41.35 -19.40 31.51
C VAL A 509 42.11 -18.99 32.77
N GLU A 510 43.40 -18.66 32.63
CA GLU A 510 44.26 -18.23 33.74
C GLU A 510 43.76 -16.91 34.35
N ASP A 511 43.35 -15.96 33.51
CA ASP A 511 42.83 -14.66 33.96
C ASP A 511 41.50 -14.86 34.70
N VAL A 512 40.64 -15.80 34.25
CA VAL A 512 39.37 -16.13 34.92
C VAL A 512 39.59 -16.73 36.30
N VAL A 513 40.65 -17.54 36.48
CA VAL A 513 40.98 -18.13 37.79
C VAL A 513 41.67 -17.09 38.70
N MET A 514 42.66 -16.36 38.18
CA MET A 514 43.56 -15.54 39.00
C MET A 514 43.09 -14.08 39.18
N GLY A 515 42.51 -13.48 38.15
CA GLY A 515 42.08 -12.07 38.19
C GLY A 515 42.15 -11.45 36.79
N GLY A 516 41.08 -10.80 36.31
CA GLY A 516 41.11 -10.02 35.07
C GLY A 516 41.68 -8.60 35.26
N ALA A 517 41.92 -8.20 36.51
CA ALA A 517 42.41 -6.90 36.94
C ALA A 517 43.67 -6.43 36.19
N ASP A 518 44.73 -7.24 36.18
CA ASP A 518 45.98 -6.92 35.49
C ASP A 518 45.76 -6.69 34.00
N ARG A 519 44.95 -7.55 33.37
CA ARG A 519 44.62 -7.45 31.94
C ARG A 519 43.88 -6.16 31.62
N LEU A 520 42.92 -5.76 32.46
CA LEU A 520 42.20 -4.52 32.27
C LEU A 520 43.15 -3.32 32.38
N ARG A 521 43.97 -3.25 33.43
CA ARG A 521 44.93 -2.15 33.64
C ARG A 521 45.93 -2.03 32.50
N ASP A 522 46.48 -3.16 32.05
CA ASP A 522 47.42 -3.18 30.92
C ASP A 522 46.75 -2.75 29.62
N THR A 523 45.54 -3.22 29.35
CA THR A 523 44.77 -2.83 28.16
C THR A 523 44.48 -1.32 28.16
N LEU A 524 44.07 -0.76 29.30
CA LEU A 524 43.79 0.68 29.43
C LEU A 524 45.04 1.53 29.15
N ARG A 525 46.20 1.17 29.71
CA ARG A 525 47.48 1.85 29.47
C ARG A 525 47.92 1.72 28.01
N GLU A 526 47.72 0.54 27.41
CA GLU A 526 48.02 0.29 26.01
C GLU A 526 47.13 1.14 25.08
N THR A 527 45.83 1.19 25.36
CA THR A 527 44.86 2.02 24.62
C THR A 527 45.22 3.50 24.71
N GLU A 528 45.49 4.03 25.91
CA GLU A 528 45.91 5.43 26.08
C GLU A 528 47.21 5.75 25.31
N SER A 529 48.23 4.91 25.46
CA SER A 529 49.54 5.17 24.85
C SER A 529 49.57 5.02 23.33
N LYS A 530 48.85 4.04 22.77
CA LYS A 530 48.86 3.73 21.33
C LYS A 530 47.79 4.48 20.55
N GLU A 531 46.58 4.54 21.05
CA GLU A 531 45.43 5.11 20.33
C GLU A 531 45.20 6.58 20.66
N ARG A 532 45.67 7.03 21.84
CA ARG A 532 45.50 8.39 22.38
C ARG A 532 44.06 8.90 22.27
N PRO A 533 43.07 8.15 22.78
CA PRO A 533 41.67 8.56 22.74
C PRO A 533 41.42 9.73 23.69
N ASP A 534 40.37 10.50 23.38
CA ASP A 534 39.89 11.59 24.23
C ASP A 534 38.93 11.05 25.32
N LEU A 535 38.39 9.84 25.11
CA LEU A 535 37.55 9.10 26.05
C LEU A 535 37.80 7.59 25.93
N ILE A 536 37.90 6.89 27.06
CA ILE A 536 37.87 5.41 27.08
C ILE A 536 36.54 4.95 27.68
N ALA A 537 35.81 4.11 26.96
CA ALA A 537 34.60 3.48 27.46
C ALA A 537 34.90 2.04 27.85
N VAL A 538 34.66 1.66 29.11
CA VAL A 538 34.80 0.28 29.58
C VAL A 538 33.41 -0.36 29.68
N VAL A 539 33.17 -1.38 28.87
CA VAL A 539 31.95 -2.20 28.91
C VAL A 539 32.30 -3.62 29.35
N THR A 540 31.44 -4.29 30.11
CA THR A 540 31.74 -5.59 30.71
C THR A 540 30.99 -6.73 30.01
N SER A 541 31.66 -7.86 29.81
CA SER A 541 30.99 -9.09 29.36
C SER A 541 30.29 -9.80 30.51
N GLY A 542 29.37 -10.72 30.20
CA GLY A 542 28.75 -11.58 31.21
C GLY A 542 29.75 -12.34 32.09
N LEU A 543 30.92 -12.69 31.56
CA LEU A 543 32.01 -13.32 32.33
C LEU A 543 32.55 -12.40 33.44
N ALA A 544 32.82 -11.14 33.11
CA ALA A 544 33.33 -10.16 34.06
C ALA A 544 32.29 -9.83 35.13
N GLU A 545 31.02 -9.71 34.73
CA GLU A 545 29.89 -9.44 35.62
C GLU A 545 29.62 -10.59 36.61
N VAL A 546 29.62 -11.85 36.15
CA VAL A 546 29.39 -13.02 37.03
C VAL A 546 30.51 -13.15 38.06
N ARG A 547 31.73 -12.79 37.70
CA ARG A 547 32.85 -12.82 38.64
C ARG A 547 32.77 -11.72 39.69
N GLY A 548 32.14 -10.59 39.38
CA GLY A 548 32.02 -9.45 40.28
C GLY A 548 33.33 -8.71 40.50
N GLU A 549 34.12 -8.50 39.42
CA GLU A 549 35.35 -7.70 39.50
C GLU A 549 35.04 -6.22 39.79
N ASP A 550 35.87 -5.56 40.60
CA ASP A 550 35.73 -4.12 40.88
C ASP A 550 36.39 -3.28 39.77
N ILE A 551 35.68 -3.14 38.66
CA ILE A 551 36.16 -2.42 37.47
C ILE A 551 36.53 -0.97 37.78
N VAL A 552 35.81 -0.33 38.72
CA VAL A 552 36.06 1.08 39.08
C VAL A 552 37.38 1.23 39.81
N LEU A 553 37.71 0.29 40.72
CA LEU A 553 39.02 0.25 41.36
C LEU A 553 40.14 0.06 40.33
N GLU A 554 39.98 -0.92 39.42
CA GLU A 554 41.00 -1.21 38.41
C GLU A 554 41.26 -0.05 37.46
N ILE A 555 40.20 0.68 37.06
CA ILE A 555 40.33 1.91 36.26
C ILE A 555 41.18 2.96 37.00
N ARG A 556 40.98 3.13 38.31
CA ARG A 556 41.77 4.07 39.13
C ARG A 556 43.23 3.62 39.25
N GLU A 557 43.46 2.32 39.45
CA GLU A 557 44.81 1.74 39.58
C GLU A 557 45.57 1.68 38.24
N ALA A 558 44.88 1.76 37.10
CA ALA A 558 45.52 1.89 35.80
C ALA A 558 46.39 3.15 35.71
N GLY A 559 46.02 4.24 36.40
CA GLY A 559 46.79 5.48 36.48
C GLY A 559 46.85 6.26 35.16
N ILE A 560 45.84 6.08 34.31
CA ILE A 560 45.70 6.79 33.02
C ILE A 560 45.10 8.18 33.23
N SER A 561 45.42 9.10 32.32
CA SER A 561 44.96 10.49 32.32
C SER A 561 43.68 10.70 31.50
N THR A 562 43.44 9.87 30.48
CA THR A 562 42.21 9.93 29.68
C THR A 562 40.97 9.63 30.54
N PRO A 563 39.89 10.43 30.43
CA PRO A 563 38.63 10.16 31.11
C PRO A 563 38.07 8.78 30.76
N VAL A 564 37.50 8.09 31.76
CA VAL A 564 36.92 6.75 31.59
C VAL A 564 35.45 6.73 32.00
N VAL A 565 34.60 6.20 31.13
CA VAL A 565 33.20 5.89 31.44
C VAL A 565 33.05 4.38 31.52
N HIS A 566 32.68 3.88 32.70
CA HIS A 566 32.38 2.47 32.92
C HIS A 566 30.87 2.22 32.83
N VAL A 567 30.47 1.25 32.00
CA VAL A 567 29.08 0.83 31.84
C VAL A 567 28.97 -0.67 32.12
N PRO A 568 28.37 -1.07 33.25
CA PRO A 568 28.07 -2.47 33.51
C PRO A 568 27.08 -3.01 32.49
N THR A 569 27.42 -4.10 31.80
CA THR A 569 26.60 -4.68 30.73
C THR A 569 26.43 -6.20 30.89
N PRO A 570 25.70 -6.67 31.92
CA PRO A 570 25.45 -8.09 32.12
C PRO A 570 24.61 -8.68 30.98
N ASP A 571 25.19 -9.64 30.23
CA ASP A 571 24.53 -10.26 29.06
C ASP A 571 23.25 -11.06 29.42
N TYR A 572 23.03 -11.37 30.70
CA TYR A 572 21.86 -12.09 31.22
C TYR A 572 20.72 -11.16 31.67
N SER A 573 20.89 -9.84 31.62
CA SER A 573 19.87 -8.84 31.95
C SER A 573 19.68 -7.85 30.80
N GLY A 574 18.52 -7.19 30.74
CA GLY A 574 18.19 -6.19 29.71
C GLY A 574 18.37 -6.69 28.28
N GLY A 575 18.56 -5.78 27.34
CA GLY A 575 18.89 -6.01 25.94
C GLY A 575 19.70 -4.85 25.36
N LEU A 576 19.67 -4.69 24.04
CA LEU A 576 20.41 -3.64 23.34
C LEU A 576 19.99 -2.24 23.80
N GLU A 577 18.68 -1.99 23.93
CA GLU A 577 18.15 -0.67 24.30
C GLU A 577 18.66 -0.24 25.70
N GLU A 578 18.60 -1.12 26.70
CA GLU A 578 19.05 -0.80 28.06
C GLU A 578 20.56 -0.55 28.14
N GLY A 579 21.35 -1.29 27.36
CA GLY A 579 22.79 -1.06 27.28
C GLY A 579 23.14 0.29 26.64
N TYR A 580 22.40 0.69 25.60
CA TYR A 580 22.54 2.00 24.99
C TYR A 580 22.20 3.12 25.98
N VAL A 581 21.05 3.02 26.66
CA VAL A 581 20.63 3.98 27.70
C VAL A 581 21.67 4.10 28.83
N ALA A 582 22.21 2.97 29.29
CA ALA A 582 23.22 2.95 30.34
C ALA A 582 24.50 3.70 29.91
N ALA A 583 24.91 3.56 28.65
CA ALA A 583 26.02 4.32 28.09
C ALA A 583 25.73 5.82 28.00
N VAL A 584 24.53 6.21 27.56
CA VAL A 584 24.11 7.63 27.56
C VAL A 584 24.15 8.22 28.97
N LEU A 585 23.60 7.51 29.97
CA LEU A 585 23.65 7.95 31.37
C LEU A 585 25.09 8.07 31.89
N GLY A 586 25.98 7.17 31.50
CA GLY A 586 27.41 7.24 31.81
C GLY A 586 28.09 8.47 31.19
N LEU A 587 27.78 8.77 29.93
CA LEU A 587 28.26 9.95 29.22
C LEU A 587 27.78 11.25 29.88
N LEU A 588 26.49 11.35 30.22
CA LEU A 588 25.94 12.50 30.95
C LEU A 588 26.57 12.67 32.35
N GLY A 589 27.19 11.62 32.87
CA GLY A 589 28.00 11.67 34.09
C GLY A 589 29.16 12.66 34.02
N LEU A 590 29.73 12.87 32.83
CA LEU A 590 30.89 13.73 32.56
C LEU A 590 30.55 15.23 32.58
N ILE A 591 29.27 15.59 32.49
CA ILE A 591 28.84 16.99 32.52
C ILE A 591 29.03 17.54 33.94
N GLU A 592 29.78 18.63 34.06
CA GLU A 592 30.02 19.27 35.35
C GLU A 592 28.76 19.97 35.89
N PRO A 593 28.46 19.88 37.19
CA PRO A 593 27.35 20.64 37.78
C PRO A 593 27.64 22.14 37.70
N VAL A 594 26.63 22.94 37.35
CA VAL A 594 26.75 24.41 37.39
C VAL A 594 26.67 24.86 38.86
N ALA A 595 27.66 25.64 39.32
CA ALA A 595 27.68 26.20 40.68
C ALA A 595 26.57 27.27 40.86
N ASP A 596 26.05 27.40 42.08
CA ASP A 596 24.83 28.11 42.50
C ASP A 596 24.47 29.45 41.82
N GLU A 597 23.14 29.65 41.71
CA GLU A 597 22.38 30.89 41.43
C GLU A 597 22.83 31.74 40.22
N GLN A 598 22.82 31.17 39.01
CA GLN A 598 22.61 32.01 37.82
C GLN A 598 21.12 32.09 37.50
N SER A 599 20.59 33.32 37.53
CA SER A 599 19.27 33.67 37.04
C SER A 599 19.19 33.34 35.54
N PHE A 600 18.57 32.21 35.24
CA PHE A 600 18.43 31.67 33.90
C PHE A 600 17.39 32.44 33.07
N GLU A 601 17.73 33.65 32.63
CA GLU A 601 17.16 34.19 31.38
C GLU A 601 17.83 33.44 30.22
N HIS A 602 17.29 32.27 29.84
CA HIS A 602 17.85 31.41 28.79
C HIS A 602 17.82 32.11 27.42
N ALA A 603 18.90 32.83 27.08
CA ALA A 603 19.16 33.39 25.76
C ALA A 603 20.01 32.46 24.86
N SER A 604 20.44 31.29 25.37
CA SER A 604 21.30 30.35 24.62
C SER A 604 20.51 29.61 23.54
N ARG A 605 21.06 29.59 22.32
CA ARG A 605 20.55 28.79 21.20
C ARG A 605 20.98 27.32 21.25
N LYS A 606 21.83 26.95 22.22
CA LYS A 606 22.33 25.58 22.40
C LYS A 606 21.24 24.68 22.99
N ILE A 607 21.03 23.51 22.40
CA ILE A 607 20.10 22.48 22.90
C ILE A 607 20.81 21.13 22.97
N ILE A 608 20.31 20.21 23.79
CA ILE A 608 20.78 18.82 23.82
C ILE A 608 19.80 17.94 23.05
N LEU A 609 20.31 17.09 22.18
CA LEU A 609 19.53 16.02 21.53
C LEU A 609 19.95 14.67 22.12
N LEU A 610 18.99 13.87 22.56
CA LEU A 610 19.21 12.49 23.02
C LEU A 610 18.51 11.53 22.06
N PRO A 611 19.18 11.05 20.99
CA PRO A 611 18.61 10.07 20.08
C PRO A 611 18.58 8.67 20.72
N GLY A 612 17.47 7.96 20.56
CA GLY A 612 17.35 6.57 20.96
C GLY A 612 18.06 5.61 20.00
N SER A 613 18.37 4.40 20.48
CA SER A 613 19.05 3.37 19.68
C SER A 613 18.24 2.92 18.45
N SER A 614 16.94 3.22 18.43
CA SER A 614 16.07 2.93 17.30
C SER A 614 16.15 3.97 16.18
N LEU A 615 16.95 5.03 16.26
CA LEU A 615 17.13 5.94 15.12
C LEU A 615 18.28 5.48 14.22
N THR A 616 18.13 5.61 12.90
CA THR A 616 19.26 5.38 11.98
C THR A 616 20.24 6.55 12.08
N PRO A 617 21.51 6.38 11.66
CA PRO A 617 22.43 7.52 11.50
C PRO A 617 21.83 8.67 10.65
N GLY A 618 21.12 8.34 9.58
CA GLY A 618 20.39 9.30 8.74
C GLY A 618 19.27 10.03 9.49
N ASP A 619 18.53 9.37 10.38
CA ASP A 619 17.54 10.00 11.24
C ASP A 619 18.18 11.01 12.21
N VAL A 620 19.29 10.62 12.84
CA VAL A 620 20.01 11.49 13.77
C VAL A 620 20.56 12.73 13.06
N ASN A 621 21.08 12.57 11.84
CA ASN A 621 21.50 13.70 11.00
C ASN A 621 20.32 14.61 10.62
N GLU A 622 19.19 14.04 10.16
CA GLU A 622 18.00 14.81 9.79
C GLU A 622 17.47 15.62 11.00
N LEU A 623 17.46 15.04 12.20
CA LEU A 623 17.00 15.74 13.41
C LEU A 623 17.88 16.94 13.74
N GLN A 624 19.21 16.81 13.62
CA GLN A 624 20.15 17.91 13.81
C GLN A 624 19.90 19.03 12.79
N LEU A 625 19.83 18.69 11.49
CA LEU A 625 19.56 19.65 10.42
C LEU A 625 18.22 20.38 10.59
N ILE A 626 17.17 19.67 11.02
CA ILE A 626 15.88 20.27 11.35
C ILE A 626 16.07 21.33 12.45
N CYS A 627 16.76 21.00 13.55
CA CYS A 627 16.99 21.95 14.64
C CYS A 627 17.81 23.17 14.19
N GLU A 628 18.83 22.96 13.36
CA GLU A 628 19.70 24.01 12.82
C GLU A 628 18.94 25.02 11.94
N ASP A 629 17.94 24.61 11.16
CA ASP A 629 17.14 25.56 10.36
C ASP A 629 16.31 26.51 11.23
N PHE A 630 15.95 26.09 12.44
CA PHE A 630 15.34 26.97 13.45
C PHE A 630 16.38 27.87 14.15
N GLY A 631 17.65 27.78 13.75
CA GLY A 631 18.78 28.50 14.33
C GLY A 631 19.13 28.07 15.73
N LEU A 632 18.90 26.79 16.05
CA LEU A 632 19.37 26.15 17.28
C LEU A 632 20.72 25.48 16.99
N ASN A 633 21.52 25.29 18.03
CA ASN A 633 22.82 24.64 17.95
C ASN A 633 22.72 23.32 18.74
N PRO A 634 22.40 22.19 18.09
CA PRO A 634 22.23 20.92 18.77
C PRO A 634 23.57 20.30 19.20
N VAL A 635 23.66 19.89 20.46
CA VAL A 635 24.69 18.97 20.97
C VAL A 635 24.04 17.60 21.07
N CYS A 636 24.38 16.68 20.16
CA CYS A 636 23.76 15.37 20.07
C CYS A 636 24.53 14.31 20.89
N ILE A 637 23.87 13.67 21.86
CA ILE A 637 24.51 12.76 22.83
C ILE A 637 23.77 11.42 22.85
N PRO A 638 24.34 10.34 22.27
CA PRO A 638 25.51 10.32 21.40
C PRO A 638 25.15 10.77 19.98
N ASP A 639 26.13 11.21 19.19
CA ASP A 639 25.91 11.59 17.79
C ASP A 639 26.28 10.45 16.84
N THR A 640 25.33 9.54 16.62
CA THR A 640 25.52 8.40 15.71
C THR A 640 25.40 8.78 14.23
N SER A 641 25.16 10.05 13.88
CA SER A 641 25.06 10.50 12.49
C SER A 641 26.34 10.22 11.69
N CYS A 642 27.50 10.19 12.38
CA CYS A 642 28.80 9.84 11.81
C CYS A 642 28.92 8.39 11.29
N LEU A 643 27.92 7.53 11.52
CA LEU A 643 27.85 6.15 11.03
C LEU A 643 27.01 6.01 9.74
N ASP A 644 26.71 7.12 9.07
CA ASP A 644 25.93 7.16 7.82
C ASP A 644 26.72 6.70 6.58
N GLY A 645 28.01 6.35 6.76
CA GLY A 645 28.95 5.97 5.70
C GLY A 645 29.84 7.11 5.20
N SER A 646 29.82 8.27 5.87
CA SER A 646 30.67 9.42 5.55
C SER A 646 32.12 9.31 6.01
N ARG A 647 32.47 8.34 6.87
CA ARG A 647 33.83 8.17 7.39
C ARG A 647 34.83 7.83 6.29
N ALA A 648 36.00 8.47 6.35
CA ALA A 648 37.12 8.23 5.44
C ALA A 648 38.32 7.64 6.18
N GLY A 649 38.94 6.61 5.59
CA GLY A 649 40.14 5.97 6.12
C GLY A 649 39.88 4.97 7.25
N HIS A 650 40.94 4.59 7.96
CA HIS A 650 40.89 3.67 9.10
C HIS A 650 41.46 4.35 10.34
N SER A 651 40.74 4.24 11.45
CA SER A 651 41.12 4.79 12.75
C SER A 651 40.92 3.72 13.85
N PRO A 652 41.81 3.65 14.86
CA PRO A 652 41.62 2.76 16.01
C PRO A 652 40.54 3.28 16.99
N VAL A 653 40.32 4.60 17.00
CA VAL A 653 39.26 5.28 17.77
C VAL A 653 38.07 5.61 16.87
N SER A 654 36.89 5.84 17.45
CA SER A 654 35.74 6.37 16.73
C SER A 654 36.08 7.72 16.06
N VAL A 655 35.40 8.01 14.96
CA VAL A 655 35.65 9.19 14.11
C VAL A 655 34.34 9.95 13.90
N GLY A 656 34.35 11.24 14.19
CA GLY A 656 33.14 12.08 14.16
C GLY A 656 32.24 11.81 15.37
N GLY A 657 31.05 12.40 15.34
CA GLY A 657 30.17 12.44 16.50
C GLY A 657 30.50 13.62 17.43
N VAL A 658 29.93 13.62 18.63
CA VAL A 658 30.10 14.74 19.58
C VAL A 658 31.49 14.69 20.23
N ALA A 659 32.18 15.82 20.25
CA ALA A 659 33.48 15.92 20.90
C ALA A 659 33.32 15.85 22.44
N VAL A 660 34.27 15.22 23.13
CA VAL A 660 34.26 15.13 24.60
C VAL A 660 34.22 16.50 25.26
N SER A 661 34.94 17.48 24.70
CA SER A 661 34.94 18.87 25.17
C SER A 661 33.59 19.57 25.00
N GLU A 662 32.88 19.28 23.91
CA GLU A 662 31.55 19.81 23.65
C GLU A 662 30.51 19.19 24.59
N LEU A 663 30.59 17.88 24.82
CA LEU A 663 29.77 17.17 25.78
C LEU A 663 29.93 17.73 27.19
N ILE A 664 31.16 17.92 27.67
CA ILE A 664 31.41 18.50 29.00
C ILE A 664 30.87 19.94 29.08
N GLY A 665 31.01 20.72 28.00
CA GLY A 665 30.60 22.12 27.91
C GLY A 665 29.13 22.36 27.52
N CYS A 666 28.23 21.36 27.64
CA CYS A 666 26.83 21.49 27.24
C CYS A 666 25.86 21.81 28.40
N ALA A 667 26.36 22.02 29.61
CA ALA A 667 25.54 22.33 30.79
C ALA A 667 24.74 23.65 30.70
N ASP A 668 25.12 24.55 29.79
CA ASP A 668 24.47 25.83 29.48
C ASP A 668 23.39 25.73 28.39
N ALA A 669 23.05 24.50 27.96
CA ALA A 669 21.98 24.27 27.00
C ALA A 669 20.62 24.72 27.56
N SER A 670 19.77 25.28 26.69
CA SER A 670 18.49 25.83 27.10
C SER A 670 17.33 24.83 27.12
N PHE A 671 17.49 23.69 26.45
CA PHE A 671 16.46 22.67 26.32
C PHE A 671 17.05 21.31 25.93
N THR A 672 16.37 20.23 26.29
CA THR A 672 16.69 18.86 25.86
C THR A 672 15.54 18.25 25.06
N ILE A 673 15.84 17.68 23.90
CA ILE A 673 14.89 16.89 23.11
C ILE A 673 15.32 15.42 23.20
N ALA A 674 14.49 14.59 23.83
CA ALA A 674 14.69 13.15 23.87
C ALA A 674 13.89 12.48 22.75
N ALA A 675 14.58 11.92 21.78
CA ALA A 675 14.00 11.29 20.59
C ALA A 675 14.03 9.77 20.73
N GLY A 676 13.02 9.23 21.41
CA GLY A 676 12.90 7.82 21.78
C GLY A 676 12.34 7.68 23.20
N ALA A 677 11.43 6.72 23.40
CA ALA A 677 10.85 6.45 24.72
C ALA A 677 11.92 5.98 25.73
N SER A 678 12.94 5.27 25.26
CA SER A 678 14.08 4.79 26.07
C SER A 678 14.93 5.92 26.63
N MET A 679 14.91 7.12 26.02
CA MET A 679 15.74 8.26 26.42
C MET A 679 15.15 9.10 27.55
N ALA A 680 13.93 8.81 28.01
CA ALA A 680 13.29 9.55 29.10
C ALA A 680 14.14 9.62 30.39
N PRO A 681 14.75 8.52 30.90
CA PRO A 681 15.59 8.57 32.10
C PRO A 681 16.83 9.47 31.95
N ALA A 682 17.40 9.55 30.74
CA ALA A 682 18.54 10.42 30.46
C ALA A 682 18.14 11.90 30.46
N ALA A 683 16.97 12.23 29.93
CA ALA A 683 16.42 13.58 29.96
C ALA A 683 16.05 14.02 31.39
N GLU A 684 15.44 13.13 32.18
CA GLU A 684 15.14 13.35 33.60
C GLU A 684 16.41 13.64 34.39
N ARG A 685 17.50 12.92 34.13
CA ARG A 685 18.80 13.15 34.78
C ARG A 685 19.35 14.56 34.51
N LEU A 686 19.19 15.07 33.29
CA LEU A 686 19.60 16.44 32.93
C LEU A 686 18.77 17.50 33.67
N LEU A 687 17.46 17.28 33.81
CA LEU A 687 16.60 18.14 34.63
C LEU A 687 17.00 18.12 36.10
N GLU A 688 17.26 16.94 36.66
CA GLU A 688 17.62 16.78 38.07
C GLU A 688 18.95 17.44 38.42
N ARG A 689 19.99 17.18 37.61
CA ARG A 689 21.37 17.59 37.90
C ARG A 689 21.72 18.98 37.39
N HIS A 690 21.15 19.40 36.25
CA HIS A 690 21.50 20.64 35.56
C HIS A 690 20.31 21.59 35.36
N ARG A 691 19.09 21.22 35.79
CA ARG A 691 17.86 22.03 35.65
C ARG A 691 17.50 22.37 34.20
N ILE A 692 17.97 21.57 33.24
CA ILE A 692 17.66 21.75 31.82
C ILE A 692 16.27 21.15 31.56
N PRO A 693 15.29 21.95 31.08
CA PRO A 693 13.96 21.43 30.75
C PRO A 693 14.02 20.51 29.53
N PHE A 694 13.10 19.55 29.45
CA PHE A 694 13.08 18.58 28.35
C PHE A 694 11.68 18.27 27.83
N GLU A 695 11.64 17.71 26.62
CA GLU A 695 10.45 17.07 26.07
C GLU A 695 10.82 15.73 25.43
N VAL A 696 10.05 14.68 25.75
CA VAL A 696 10.22 13.32 25.20
C VAL A 696 9.27 13.11 24.03
N PHE A 697 9.85 12.66 22.91
CA PHE A 697 9.15 12.20 21.71
C PHE A 697 9.34 10.70 21.59
N ALA A 698 8.33 9.93 21.97
CA ALA A 698 8.36 8.47 21.86
C ALA A 698 8.39 7.99 20.39
N CYS A 699 7.91 8.81 19.45
CA CYS A 699 7.96 8.56 18.02
C CYS A 699 8.17 9.89 17.28
N LEU A 700 8.98 9.87 16.21
CA LEU A 700 9.13 10.99 15.28
C LEU A 700 8.73 10.61 13.85
N SER A 701 8.21 9.40 13.67
CA SER A 701 7.85 8.78 12.39
C SER A 701 6.34 8.85 12.09
N ASN A 702 5.64 9.90 12.53
CA ASN A 702 4.25 10.13 12.10
C ASN A 702 3.95 11.63 11.97
N LEU A 703 2.83 11.95 11.30
CA LEU A 703 2.43 13.33 11.01
C LEU A 703 2.21 14.16 12.29
N ASN A 704 1.52 13.61 13.29
CA ASN A 704 1.14 14.36 14.50
C ASN A 704 2.35 14.63 15.41
N GLU A 705 3.23 13.64 15.59
CA GLU A 705 4.45 13.83 16.38
C GLU A 705 5.46 14.71 15.63
N SER A 706 5.49 14.65 14.29
CA SER A 706 6.23 15.63 13.50
C SER A 706 5.70 17.04 13.77
N ASP A 707 4.39 17.27 13.64
CA ASP A 707 3.76 18.56 13.93
C ASP A 707 4.09 19.08 15.35
N ARG A 708 4.10 18.17 16.34
CA ARG A 708 4.48 18.47 17.72
C ARG A 708 5.95 18.86 17.84
N LEU A 709 6.87 18.18 17.15
CA LEU A 709 8.28 18.54 17.10
C LEU A 709 8.46 19.95 16.51
N PHE A 710 7.85 20.24 15.36
CA PHE A 710 7.95 21.56 14.74
C PHE A 710 7.35 22.65 15.63
N THR A 711 6.22 22.39 16.30
CA THR A 711 5.62 23.32 17.28
C THR A 711 6.54 23.58 18.47
N LEU A 712 7.20 22.54 18.99
CA LEU A 712 8.22 22.70 20.04
C LEU A 712 9.38 23.57 19.54
N LEU A 713 9.89 23.30 18.34
CA LEU A 713 11.01 24.05 17.76
C LEU A 713 10.65 25.52 17.55
N GLU A 714 9.44 25.83 17.10
CA GLU A 714 8.92 27.22 17.05
C GLU A 714 8.93 27.87 18.43
N ARG A 715 8.44 27.15 19.45
CA ARG A 715 8.35 27.64 20.83
C ARG A 715 9.73 27.94 21.42
N ILE A 716 10.69 27.03 21.29
CA ILE A 716 12.02 27.19 21.91
C ILE A 716 12.95 28.11 21.10
N SER A 717 12.78 28.19 19.78
CA SER A 717 13.61 29.05 18.93
C SER A 717 13.04 30.48 18.77
N GLY A 718 11.73 30.66 18.96
CA GLY A 718 11.01 31.88 18.61
C GLY A 718 10.97 32.17 17.10
N ARG A 719 11.31 31.19 16.24
CA ARG A 719 11.26 31.32 14.78
C ARG A 719 10.08 30.53 14.22
N PRO A 720 9.40 31.02 13.18
CA PRO A 720 8.35 30.25 12.52
C PRO A 720 8.93 29.06 11.75
N THR A 721 8.11 28.03 11.53
CA THR A 721 8.49 26.87 10.71
C THR A 721 8.94 27.30 9.31
N PRO A 722 10.14 26.91 8.85
CA PRO A 722 10.60 27.20 7.50
C PRO A 722 9.64 26.68 6.41
N SER A 723 9.40 27.46 5.36
CA SER A 723 8.44 27.16 4.29
C SER A 723 8.66 25.81 3.60
N ARG A 724 9.90 25.30 3.61
CA ARG A 724 10.25 23.97 3.10
C ARG A 724 9.51 22.86 3.86
N TYR A 725 9.39 22.98 5.18
CA TYR A 725 8.72 22.00 6.03
C TYR A 725 7.21 22.09 5.94
N GLU A 726 6.64 23.29 5.81
CA GLU A 726 5.21 23.44 5.52
C GLU A 726 4.83 22.75 4.19
N ARG A 727 5.71 22.86 3.18
CA ARG A 727 5.54 22.14 1.91
C ARG A 727 5.66 20.64 2.11
N GLN A 728 6.68 20.16 2.81
CA GLN A 728 6.83 18.72 3.09
C GLN A 728 5.62 18.16 3.85
N ARG A 729 5.09 18.87 4.84
CA ARG A 729 3.86 18.49 5.56
C ARG A 729 2.67 18.32 4.63
N ARG A 730 2.48 19.27 3.68
CA ARG A 730 1.40 19.16 2.68
C ARG A 730 1.61 17.97 1.75
N VAL A 731 2.83 17.70 1.33
CA VAL A 731 3.20 16.54 0.50
C VAL A 731 2.94 15.23 1.25
N LEU A 732 3.37 15.14 2.52
CA LEU A 732 3.12 13.96 3.36
C LEU A 732 1.61 13.70 3.49
N ARG A 733 0.80 14.71 3.81
CA ARG A 733 -0.65 14.53 3.94
C ARG A 733 -1.31 14.08 2.63
N ASP A 734 -0.88 14.63 1.50
CA ASP A 734 -1.36 14.22 0.16
C ASP A 734 -0.96 12.76 -0.13
N GLY A 735 0.31 12.40 0.09
CA GLY A 735 0.82 11.05 -0.09
C GLY A 735 0.20 10.01 0.85
N MET A 736 -0.06 10.37 2.11
CA MET A 736 -0.80 9.52 3.05
C MET A 736 -2.20 9.18 2.51
N ARG A 737 -2.88 10.15 1.90
CA ARG A 737 -4.22 9.94 1.32
C ARG A 737 -4.16 9.08 0.06
N ASP A 738 -3.16 9.31 -0.79
CA ASP A 738 -2.92 8.48 -1.99
C ASP A 738 -2.65 7.02 -1.63
N MET A 739 -1.92 6.79 -0.53
CA MET A 739 -1.52 5.46 -0.09
C MET A 739 -2.54 4.80 0.85
N ALA A 740 -3.49 5.53 1.43
CA ALA A 740 -4.42 5.03 2.44
C ALA A 740 -5.13 3.73 2.02
N VAL A 741 -5.57 3.65 0.76
CA VAL A 741 -6.26 2.47 0.20
C VAL A 741 -5.36 1.23 0.18
N ARG A 742 -4.04 1.40 0.05
CA ARG A 742 -3.08 0.28 0.06
C ARG A 742 -2.80 -0.27 1.45
N PHE A 743 -2.87 0.58 2.46
CA PHE A 743 -2.64 0.20 3.86
C PHE A 743 -3.93 -0.27 4.55
N GLY A 744 -5.10 0.18 4.09
CA GLY A 744 -6.40 -0.16 4.66
C GLY A 744 -6.57 -1.66 4.88
N ARG A 745 -6.88 -2.05 6.12
CA ARG A 745 -7.11 -3.44 6.57
C ARG A 745 -5.93 -4.40 6.42
N LYS A 746 -4.76 -3.94 5.97
CA LYS A 746 -3.57 -4.77 5.89
C LYS A 746 -3.12 -5.19 7.29
N ARG A 747 -2.90 -6.48 7.46
CA ARG A 747 -2.39 -7.08 8.69
C ARG A 747 -0.87 -7.07 8.64
N VAL A 748 -0.26 -6.42 9.62
CA VAL A 748 1.19 -6.31 9.73
C VAL A 748 1.64 -6.98 11.02
N MET A 749 2.73 -7.74 10.96
CA MET A 749 3.43 -8.24 12.14
C MET A 749 4.81 -7.60 12.24
N LEU A 750 5.19 -7.19 13.45
CA LEU A 750 6.48 -6.57 13.75
C LEU A 750 7.35 -7.53 14.57
N ALA A 751 8.64 -7.66 14.25
CA ALA A 751 9.60 -8.41 15.05
C ALA A 751 10.94 -7.67 15.16
N MET A 752 11.12 -6.92 16.26
CA MET A 752 12.23 -5.97 16.45
C MET A 752 12.27 -5.45 17.90
N ASP A 753 13.24 -4.59 18.22
CA ASP A 753 13.32 -3.93 19.52
C ASP A 753 12.08 -3.05 19.81
N ALA A 754 11.77 -2.87 21.11
CA ALA A 754 10.49 -2.33 21.56
C ALA A 754 10.25 -0.88 21.11
N GLU A 755 11.28 -0.03 21.15
CA GLU A 755 11.17 1.36 20.72
C GLU A 755 10.93 1.44 19.21
N ARG A 756 11.59 0.59 18.41
CA ARG A 756 11.35 0.55 16.96
C ARG A 756 9.93 0.06 16.63
N ALA A 757 9.46 -0.98 17.33
CA ALA A 757 8.10 -1.48 17.18
C ALA A 757 7.07 -0.40 17.50
N PHE A 758 7.31 0.41 18.54
CA PHE A 758 6.47 1.56 18.88
C PHE A 758 6.40 2.58 17.74
N GLN A 759 7.56 2.98 17.19
CA GLN A 759 7.61 3.97 16.10
C GLN A 759 6.85 3.51 14.85
N LEU A 760 7.04 2.24 14.45
CA LEU A 760 6.34 1.70 13.27
C LEU A 760 4.85 1.48 13.50
N ALA A 761 4.44 1.03 14.69
CA ALA A 761 3.02 0.92 15.00
C ALA A 761 2.33 2.28 14.91
N ALA A 762 2.95 3.33 15.45
CA ALA A 762 2.46 4.70 15.38
C ALA A 762 2.44 5.27 13.94
N LEU A 763 3.33 4.80 13.05
CA LEU A 763 3.33 5.15 11.63
C LEU A 763 2.19 4.45 10.86
N LEU A 764 1.98 3.15 11.12
CA LEU A 764 1.05 2.30 10.39
C LEU A 764 -0.41 2.56 10.76
N ARG A 765 -0.67 2.90 12.02
CA ARG A 765 -2.03 3.08 12.54
C ARG A 765 -2.83 4.18 11.82
N PRO A 766 -2.29 5.41 11.62
CA PRO A 766 -2.99 6.46 10.89
C PRO A 766 -3.30 6.08 9.44
N MET A 767 -2.51 5.18 8.85
CA MET A 767 -2.72 4.66 7.49
C MET A 767 -3.84 3.61 7.40
N GLY A 768 -4.41 3.18 8.52
CA GLY A 768 -5.48 2.18 8.55
C GLY A 768 -5.00 0.73 8.53
N ALA A 769 -3.68 0.49 8.60
CA ALA A 769 -3.11 -0.83 8.78
C ALA A 769 -3.32 -1.32 10.23
N CYS A 770 -3.46 -2.63 10.39
CA CYS A 770 -3.63 -3.29 11.68
C CYS A 770 -2.34 -4.01 12.05
N VAL A 771 -1.65 -3.56 13.10
CA VAL A 771 -0.52 -4.29 13.67
C VAL A 771 -1.09 -5.41 14.54
N GLU A 772 -1.07 -6.63 14.02
CA GLU A 772 -1.69 -7.78 14.68
C GLU A 772 -0.86 -8.27 15.87
N ALA A 773 0.46 -8.30 15.69
CA ALA A 773 1.39 -8.66 16.74
C ALA A 773 2.68 -7.87 16.62
N ALA A 774 3.20 -7.40 17.76
CA ALA A 774 4.55 -6.88 17.91
C ALA A 774 5.34 -7.84 18.81
N ILE A 775 6.31 -8.53 18.22
CA ILE A 775 7.23 -9.43 18.91
C ILE A 775 8.48 -8.63 19.28
N ILE A 776 8.74 -8.51 20.58
CA ILE A 776 9.86 -7.76 21.14
C ILE A 776 10.79 -8.67 21.94
N PRO A 777 12.10 -8.38 22.01
CA PRO A 777 13.05 -9.27 22.69
C PRO A 777 12.98 -9.18 24.23
N VAL A 778 12.61 -8.00 24.76
CA VAL A 778 12.61 -7.67 26.20
C VAL A 778 11.38 -6.83 26.51
N ALA A 779 10.77 -7.03 27.69
CA ALA A 779 9.69 -6.16 28.16
C ALA A 779 10.28 -4.85 28.70
N THR A 780 9.95 -3.73 28.04
CA THR A 780 10.29 -2.37 28.49
C THR A 780 9.06 -1.69 29.11
N ASP A 781 9.27 -0.62 29.88
CA ASP A 781 8.18 0.09 30.57
C ASP A 781 7.14 0.69 29.60
N TYR A 782 7.58 1.07 28.40
CA TYR A 782 6.74 1.61 27.33
C TYR A 782 6.22 0.54 26.36
N ALA A 783 6.59 -0.74 26.50
CA ALA A 783 6.12 -1.81 25.61
C ALA A 783 4.58 -1.92 25.59
N CYS A 784 3.94 -1.63 26.73
CA CYS A 784 2.47 -1.61 26.86
C CYS A 784 1.78 -0.51 26.04
N MET A 785 2.54 0.47 25.52
CA MET A 785 2.03 1.58 24.71
C MET A 785 2.18 1.32 23.19
N ILE A 786 2.80 0.22 22.77
CA ILE A 786 2.89 -0.15 21.36
C ILE A 786 1.47 -0.41 20.84
N ASP A 787 1.05 0.30 19.79
CA ASP A 787 -0.29 0.17 19.20
C ASP A 787 -0.38 -1.08 18.29
N ALA A 788 -0.36 -2.23 18.95
CA ALA A 788 -0.58 -3.55 18.37
C ALA A 788 -1.74 -4.25 19.08
N GLU A 789 -2.41 -5.19 18.40
CA GLU A 789 -3.43 -6.01 19.06
C GLU A 789 -2.82 -6.89 20.16
N ARG A 790 -1.58 -7.33 19.97
CA ARG A 790 -0.78 -8.05 20.97
C ARG A 790 0.67 -7.61 20.96
N VAL A 791 1.23 -7.47 22.15
CA VAL A 791 2.66 -7.25 22.37
C VAL A 791 3.20 -8.49 23.07
N ILE A 792 4.18 -9.16 22.48
CA ILE A 792 4.68 -10.46 22.94
C ILE A 792 6.19 -10.38 23.11
N VAL A 793 6.69 -10.69 24.31
CA VAL A 793 8.12 -10.94 24.52
C VAL A 793 8.45 -12.33 23.99
N GLY A 794 9.25 -12.40 22.92
CA GLY A 794 9.52 -13.65 22.21
C GLY A 794 10.65 -13.57 21.19
N ASP A 795 10.63 -14.48 20.21
CA ASP A 795 11.64 -14.64 19.17
C ASP A 795 11.02 -14.79 17.77
N LEU A 796 11.84 -15.05 16.75
CA LEU A 796 11.34 -15.21 15.39
C LEU A 796 10.50 -16.48 15.20
N ALA A 797 10.64 -17.50 16.06
CA ALA A 797 9.73 -18.64 16.04
C ALA A 797 8.35 -18.27 16.63
N THR A 798 8.30 -17.39 17.64
CA THR A 798 7.03 -16.80 18.10
C THR A 798 6.32 -16.10 16.95
N LEU A 799 7.05 -15.28 16.17
CA LEU A 799 6.51 -14.64 14.96
C LEU A 799 5.94 -15.66 13.98
N GLU A 800 6.67 -16.73 13.66
CA GLU A 800 6.20 -17.77 12.73
C GLU A 800 4.94 -18.49 13.22
N GLU A 801 4.88 -18.84 14.50
CA GLU A 801 3.71 -19.49 15.10
C GLU A 801 2.48 -18.58 15.00
N ARG A 802 2.63 -17.28 15.30
CA ARG A 802 1.55 -16.30 15.16
C ARG A 802 1.12 -16.14 13.70
N ALA A 803 2.07 -16.02 12.79
CA ALA A 803 1.79 -15.87 11.36
C ALA A 803 1.08 -17.10 10.76
N ARG A 804 1.31 -18.31 11.28
CA ARG A 804 0.57 -19.51 10.85
C ARG A 804 -0.88 -19.51 11.34
N LEU A 805 -1.13 -18.95 12.52
CA LEU A 805 -2.50 -18.83 13.08
C LEU A 805 -3.30 -17.74 12.38
N SER A 806 -2.66 -16.61 12.07
CA SER A 806 -3.24 -15.51 11.33
C SER A 806 -2.20 -14.96 10.35
N PRO A 807 -2.28 -15.35 9.07
CA PRO A 807 -1.31 -14.92 8.07
C PRO A 807 -1.33 -13.40 7.87
N PRO A 808 -0.22 -12.67 8.12
CA PRO A 808 -0.15 -11.24 7.85
C PRO A 808 -0.01 -10.96 6.34
N ASP A 809 -0.38 -9.76 5.92
CA ASP A 809 -0.09 -9.24 4.58
C ASP A 809 1.38 -8.79 4.45
N LEU A 810 2.03 -8.42 5.56
CA LEU A 810 3.41 -7.96 5.61
C LEU A 810 4.06 -8.28 6.95
N ILE A 811 5.32 -8.73 6.90
CA ILE A 811 6.20 -8.81 8.07
C ILE A 811 7.19 -7.65 8.02
N ILE A 812 7.37 -6.93 9.14
CA ILE A 812 8.46 -5.97 9.30
C ILE A 812 9.41 -6.47 10.39
N ALA A 813 10.67 -6.71 10.04
CA ALA A 813 11.65 -7.30 10.93
C ALA A 813 13.07 -6.88 10.57
N ASN A 814 14.04 -7.17 11.44
CA ASN A 814 15.46 -7.03 11.10
C ASN A 814 15.90 -8.08 10.03
N SER A 815 17.16 -8.05 9.59
CA SER A 815 17.64 -8.97 8.55
C SER A 815 17.56 -10.45 8.93
N HIS A 816 17.46 -10.80 10.22
CA HIS A 816 17.22 -12.19 10.63
C HIS A 816 15.78 -12.66 10.33
N GLY A 817 14.81 -11.74 10.32
CA GLY A 817 13.40 -12.05 10.06
C GLY A 817 13.10 -12.47 8.61
N ARG A 818 14.00 -12.21 7.66
CA ARG A 818 13.82 -12.60 6.24
C ARG A 818 13.57 -14.10 6.09
N GLN A 819 14.32 -14.93 6.80
CA GLN A 819 14.17 -16.39 6.70
C GLN A 819 12.80 -16.87 7.20
N ALA A 820 12.24 -16.20 8.22
CA ALA A 820 10.89 -16.49 8.70
C ALA A 820 9.86 -16.13 7.63
N ALA A 821 9.99 -14.95 7.02
CA ALA A 821 9.09 -14.50 5.95
C ALA A 821 9.12 -15.40 4.71
N GLU A 822 10.32 -15.84 4.28
CA GLU A 822 10.49 -16.80 3.18
C GLU A 822 9.77 -18.13 3.46
N ARG A 823 9.92 -18.69 4.67
CA ARG A 823 9.22 -19.92 5.08
C ARG A 823 7.70 -19.76 5.07
N LEU A 824 7.20 -18.56 5.37
CA LEU A 824 5.78 -18.24 5.42
C LEU A 824 5.20 -17.83 4.07
N SER A 825 6.05 -17.58 3.06
CA SER A 825 5.64 -17.00 1.77
C SER A 825 4.91 -15.65 1.94
N VAL A 826 5.39 -14.82 2.87
CA VAL A 826 4.85 -13.48 3.15
C VAL A 826 5.91 -12.43 2.77
N PRO A 827 5.54 -11.28 2.17
CA PRO A 827 6.46 -10.18 1.94
C PRO A 827 7.12 -9.69 3.23
N VAL A 828 8.38 -9.28 3.15
CA VAL A 828 9.12 -8.70 4.29
C VAL A 828 9.65 -7.33 3.96
N PHE A 829 9.41 -6.38 4.86
CA PHE A 829 10.10 -5.10 4.87
C PHE A 829 11.19 -5.16 5.95
N GLU A 830 12.44 -5.12 5.53
CA GLU A 830 13.56 -5.15 6.48
C GLU A 830 13.74 -3.78 7.14
N TRP A 831 13.61 -3.75 8.46
CA TRP A 831 13.79 -2.55 9.25
C TRP A 831 14.08 -2.90 10.72
N GLY A 832 15.18 -2.39 11.26
CA GLY A 832 15.60 -2.65 12.64
C GLY A 832 17.07 -3.05 12.73
N PHE A 833 17.47 -3.56 13.90
CA PHE A 833 18.82 -4.03 14.15
C PHE A 833 18.87 -5.57 14.25
N PRO A 834 19.83 -6.24 13.59
CA PRO A 834 20.75 -5.72 12.60
C PRO A 834 20.11 -5.63 11.21
N ALA A 835 20.56 -4.67 10.42
CA ALA A 835 20.27 -4.56 8.99
C ALA A 835 21.58 -4.71 8.20
N PHE A 836 21.85 -5.92 7.68
CA PHE A 836 23.07 -6.19 6.91
C PHE A 836 22.83 -6.53 5.44
N GLU A 837 21.58 -6.85 5.06
CA GLU A 837 21.20 -7.15 3.68
C GLU A 837 20.66 -5.93 2.93
N GLN A 838 20.21 -4.89 3.64
CA GLN A 838 19.62 -3.71 3.02
C GLN A 838 20.70 -2.66 2.69
N PRO A 839 20.92 -2.34 1.40
CA PRO A 839 21.82 -1.25 1.01
C PRO A 839 21.28 0.10 1.50
N GLY A 840 22.18 1.00 1.93
CA GLY A 840 21.79 2.35 2.34
C GLY A 840 20.88 2.42 3.58
N PHE A 841 20.86 1.38 4.42
CA PHE A 841 20.09 1.42 5.67
C PHE A 841 20.52 2.60 6.56
N ASN A 842 21.82 2.82 6.70
CA ASN A 842 22.36 3.84 7.61
C ASN A 842 22.06 5.28 7.15
N SER A 843 21.91 5.50 5.84
CA SER A 843 21.52 6.81 5.28
C SER A 843 20.01 6.97 5.09
N SER A 844 19.21 5.95 5.44
CA SER A 844 17.75 6.03 5.35
C SER A 844 17.19 6.96 6.41
N VAL A 845 16.24 7.81 6.03
CA VAL A 845 15.51 8.71 6.94
C VAL A 845 14.06 8.24 7.07
N SER A 846 13.58 8.16 8.30
CA SER A 846 12.26 7.70 8.74
C SER A 846 11.55 8.68 9.67
N ILE A 847 12.20 9.77 10.06
CA ILE A 847 11.63 10.84 10.90
C ILE A 847 11.25 12.09 10.10
N GLY A 848 10.40 12.94 10.69
CA GLY A 848 9.97 14.19 10.09
C GLY A 848 9.13 14.00 8.83
N TYR A 849 8.67 15.09 8.20
CA TYR A 849 7.69 14.98 7.12
C TYR A 849 8.20 14.20 5.90
N ARG A 850 9.47 14.41 5.51
CA ARG A 850 10.08 13.70 4.37
C ARG A 850 10.33 12.23 4.70
N GLY A 851 10.97 11.94 5.84
CA GLY A 851 11.29 10.55 6.21
C GLY A 851 10.04 9.70 6.38
N VAL A 852 8.97 10.26 6.96
CA VAL A 852 7.67 9.57 7.05
C VAL A 852 7.11 9.27 5.66
N MET A 853 7.15 10.22 4.73
CA MET A 853 6.67 10.01 3.36
C MET A 853 7.46 8.90 2.65
N ASP A 854 8.80 8.94 2.75
CA ASP A 854 9.69 7.95 2.14
C ASP A 854 9.46 6.55 2.73
N MET A 855 9.28 6.46 4.04
CA MET A 855 8.97 5.22 4.75
C MET A 855 7.63 4.62 4.31
N LEU A 856 6.58 5.44 4.22
CA LEU A 856 5.27 5.01 3.73
C LEU A 856 5.35 4.52 2.29
N CYS A 857 6.06 5.23 1.41
CA CYS A 857 6.25 4.81 0.02
C CYS A 857 6.93 3.43 -0.08
N ARG A 858 7.97 3.21 0.72
CA ARG A 858 8.71 1.94 0.75
C ARG A 858 7.84 0.77 1.23
N ILE A 859 7.07 0.98 2.31
CA ILE A 859 6.15 -0.04 2.82
C ILE A 859 5.01 -0.30 1.84
N ALA A 860 4.42 0.74 1.25
CA ALA A 860 3.37 0.63 0.24
C ALA A 860 3.85 -0.11 -1.02
N GLY A 861 5.15 -0.03 -1.34
CA GLY A 861 5.78 -0.81 -2.40
C GLY A 861 5.81 -2.31 -2.09
N GLN A 862 6.06 -2.71 -0.84
CA GLN A 862 6.03 -4.11 -0.43
C GLN A 862 4.60 -4.69 -0.40
N LEU A 863 3.60 -3.86 -0.08
CA LEU A 863 2.19 -4.24 -0.08
C LEU A 863 1.55 -4.34 -1.48
N ALA A 864 2.28 -3.93 -2.54
CA ALA A 864 1.79 -3.96 -3.92
C ALA A 864 2.03 -5.31 -4.62
N HIS A 865 2.78 -6.21 -3.99
CA HIS A 865 3.10 -7.56 -4.44
C HIS A 865 2.40 -8.57 -3.53
#